data_AF-A0A3R5WZW0-F1
#
_entry.id   AF-A0A3R5WZW0-F1
#
_cell.length_a   1.000
_cell.length_b   1.000
_cell.length_c   1.000
_cell.angle_alpha   90.00
_cell.angle_beta   90.00
_cell.angle_gamma   90.00
#
_symmetry.space_group_name_H-M   'P 1'
#
loop_
_entity.id
_entity.type
_entity.pdbx_description
1 polymer ?
#
loop_
_entity_poly.entity_id
_entity_poly.type
_entity_poly.pdbx_seq_one_letter_code
_entity_poly.pdbx_strand_id
1 'polypeptide(L)'
;MIRKKRMSEGIAKILSGLLVLGMVAGVVPAVPGGTVHAKAEETSGQDVTVAENPEHKHCVCGTGKLSVEGHTHDEEQIWKGINSLDKISSAGYYYLTDNVTINSAWTCRANVVLCLNGHSITREIKSDGSFPYQNAVIHIDRSSTLTLTDCKENGIIQHLGEKTGAGIYNIGNFFMYNGMISNNNCGVKNAGDFNMYGGTISENINKKTSDYGGGVYVDAQHTFNMYGGTISGNTAGYGGGVNNKGTFNMYDGSTISDNTECTLPGAFSHGGGAVYNAGTFNMKGGVISGNTSEGYGGGVFHYNGIFNMSSGEIKGNKSTDSNYGGGGVYIEAGRFEMSGGKITDNSSKQDGGGVDQNGGTLTLSGTAIIMENKVNNNENNLYLEKGKTVSASGLASGAVIGVTSFDDPKEGSPVTITSNAASAENFKSDNSAYEIGTDAIGRVILKKTTTCNVIVSIPDNGSIKHIMNYGGLSQKVTKGNSIEPIILEAGEGYYFSDADISNLTRDGISTTKQADGSIKIEGTPNSDISFTATASKKPDTTTHTITATVEGGKGTISPNGSVSVKEGESQVFTITPNKGYEIASLKVDGKEVVNPSNTYTFTNVTSGHTIDVSFKEQAVVPPAVEAPTITKQPQPVSVKVGETATFTVEAAGEGLSYQWMVDKKDNAEFVNIDEATSESYTLNAASKEFNGYQYQCVVSNQSGSVTSNPVTLTVTEDTAPTPNPNPTPTPEPNPEPNPTPTPNPAPEATTPTPATSTPAASTTTAPASSASSAPAQVTYDILDGAGSSWTQNTDGSLAIRGSGEISKFREVKVDGVTVDPVNYTVTEGSTIITFKPEYLKSLSAGNHSFELVWTDGTAATNFTVAENADQSAKSPKTGEDFSMALCTALLMMSCAGLAGMFVRRKKSSLR
;
A
#
# COMPACT_ATOMS: atom_id res chain seq x y z
N MET A 1 16.80 66.78 53.88
CA MET A 1 15.59 67.49 53.43
C MET A 1 14.95 66.74 52.26
N ILE A 2 13.67 66.38 52.41
CA ILE A 2 12.59 66.31 51.39
C ILE A 2 12.64 65.29 50.21
N ARG A 3 11.79 64.25 50.38
CA ARG A 3 10.78 63.56 49.49
C ARG A 3 11.12 62.77 48.19
N LYS A 4 10.91 61.44 48.31
CA LYS A 4 10.08 60.46 47.51
C LYS A 4 9.87 60.61 45.99
N LYS A 5 10.10 59.51 45.23
CA LYS A 5 9.06 58.81 44.41
C LYS A 5 9.42 57.37 43.92
N ARG A 6 8.45 56.47 44.19
CA ARG A 6 8.05 55.08 43.81
C ARG A 6 8.82 54.12 42.84
N MET A 7 8.68 52.82 43.18
CA MET A 7 9.12 51.55 42.56
C MET A 7 8.14 50.93 41.53
N SER A 8 8.65 50.04 40.64
CA SER A 8 8.32 48.58 40.48
C SER A 8 8.85 48.06 39.12
N GLU A 9 9.91 47.23 39.09
CA GLU A 9 9.94 45.75 38.79
C GLU A 9 9.59 45.37 37.34
N GLY A 10 10.33 44.55 36.58
CA GLY A 10 11.48 43.67 36.83
C GLY A 10 11.25 42.29 36.19
N ILE A 11 12.22 41.77 35.41
CA ILE A 11 12.76 40.39 35.46
C ILE A 11 13.73 40.15 34.27
N ALA A 12 14.94 39.70 34.60
CA ALA A 12 16.03 39.30 33.70
C ALA A 12 16.67 37.98 34.18
N LYS A 13 17.41 37.37 33.26
CA LYS A 13 18.01 36.01 33.20
C LYS A 13 19.00 35.60 34.32
N ILE A 14 18.89 34.32 34.72
CA ILE A 14 19.88 33.21 34.85
C ILE A 14 21.36 33.54 35.15
N LEU A 15 21.91 32.98 36.25
CA LEU A 15 23.06 32.04 36.26
C LEU A 15 23.42 31.48 37.67
N SER A 16 23.68 30.16 37.69
CA SER A 16 24.59 29.34 38.54
C SER A 16 24.40 29.18 40.07
N GLY A 17 24.46 27.92 40.52
CA GLY A 17 24.72 27.55 41.92
C GLY A 17 24.33 26.10 42.25
N LEU A 18 25.33 25.23 42.41
CA LEU A 18 25.23 23.81 42.78
C LEU A 18 25.06 23.63 44.31
N LEU A 19 24.42 22.51 44.70
CA LEU A 19 24.55 21.71 45.95
C LEU A 19 23.49 21.81 47.09
N VAL A 20 22.77 20.67 47.24
CA VAL A 20 22.35 19.92 48.45
C VAL A 20 20.90 20.00 49.01
N LEU A 21 20.28 18.79 48.99
CA LEU A 21 19.22 18.18 49.82
C LEU A 21 17.77 18.69 49.76
N GLY A 22 16.86 17.79 49.38
CA GLY A 22 15.44 17.84 49.73
C GLY A 22 14.57 16.95 48.84
N MET A 23 14.22 15.77 49.34
CA MET A 23 13.29 14.80 48.75
C MET A 23 12.04 15.45 48.13
N VAL A 24 11.74 15.16 46.86
CA VAL A 24 10.39 15.28 46.28
C VAL A 24 10.18 14.20 45.22
N ALA A 25 8.99 13.59 45.28
CA ALA A 25 8.45 12.60 44.36
C ALA A 25 8.75 12.91 42.88
N GLY A 26 9.34 11.93 42.18
CA GLY A 26 9.61 11.99 40.76
C GLY A 26 8.35 11.69 39.96
N VAL A 27 7.89 12.69 39.21
CA VAL A 27 6.95 12.56 38.09
C VAL A 27 7.71 11.90 36.93
N VAL A 28 7.17 10.79 36.42
CA VAL A 28 7.65 10.08 35.23
C VAL A 28 7.34 10.91 33.97
N PRO A 29 8.27 11.07 33.00
CA PRO A 29 7.94 11.70 31.73
C PRO A 29 7.15 10.72 30.84
N ALA A 30 5.99 11.18 30.35
CA ALA A 30 5.15 10.44 29.43
C ALA A 30 5.84 10.27 28.06
N VAL A 31 5.91 9.02 27.60
CA VAL A 31 6.17 8.66 26.19
C VAL A 31 4.80 8.45 25.52
N PRO A 32 4.55 8.95 24.30
CA PRO A 32 3.25 8.82 23.65
C PRO A 32 3.08 7.40 23.08
N GLY A 33 2.02 6.69 23.49
CA GLY A 33 1.62 5.43 22.85
C GLY A 33 1.20 4.27 23.76
N GLY A 34 1.18 4.45 25.09
CA GLY A 34 0.63 3.44 26.01
C GLY A 34 -0.85 3.71 26.30
N THR A 35 -1.73 2.75 25.98
CA THR A 35 -3.13 2.74 26.40
C THR A 35 -3.22 2.64 27.93
N VAL A 36 -3.35 3.78 28.60
CA VAL A 36 -3.74 3.84 30.01
C VAL A 36 -5.25 3.66 30.10
N HIS A 37 -5.71 2.51 30.61
CA HIS A 37 -7.07 2.38 31.12
C HIS A 37 -7.18 3.21 32.41
N ALA A 38 -7.59 4.47 32.27
CA ALA A 38 -8.04 5.28 33.40
C ALA A 38 -9.34 4.66 33.95
N LYS A 39 -9.27 4.06 35.15
CA LYS A 39 -10.44 3.59 35.89
C LYS A 39 -10.92 4.72 36.80
N ALA A 40 -12.20 5.04 36.71
CA ALA A 40 -12.85 6.14 37.42
C ALA A 40 -12.68 6.03 38.94
N GLU A 41 -12.37 7.18 39.54
CA GLU A 41 -12.26 7.41 40.97
C GLU A 41 -13.68 7.54 41.55
N GLU A 42 -14.20 6.51 42.21
CA GLU A 42 -15.43 6.62 43.00
C GLU A 42 -15.10 7.17 44.39
N THR A 43 -15.66 8.33 44.65
CA THR A 43 -15.67 9.05 45.92
C THR A 43 -16.23 8.19 47.07
N SER A 44 -15.49 8.18 48.18
CA SER A 44 -15.86 7.52 49.44
C SER A 44 -17.17 8.06 50.02
N GLY A 45 -18.16 7.17 50.20
CA GLY A 45 -19.29 7.37 51.12
C GLY A 45 -19.00 6.69 52.46
N GLN A 46 -19.17 7.45 53.55
CA GLN A 46 -19.02 7.01 54.94
C GLN A 46 -20.02 5.92 55.35
N ASP A 47 -19.56 5.09 56.28
CA ASP A 47 -20.32 4.24 57.20
C ASP A 47 -21.34 3.27 56.59
N VAL A 48 -20.81 2.13 56.14
CA VAL A 48 -21.51 0.85 56.24
C VAL A 48 -20.54 -0.15 56.86
N THR A 49 -20.87 -0.63 58.06
CA THR A 49 -20.29 -1.84 58.65
C THR A 49 -20.67 -3.03 57.76
N VAL A 50 -19.87 -3.29 56.73
CA VAL A 50 -20.03 -4.46 55.87
C VAL A 50 -19.55 -5.66 56.67
N ALA A 51 -20.51 -6.53 57.00
CA ALA A 51 -20.27 -7.86 57.52
C ALA A 51 -19.17 -8.57 56.70
N GLU A 52 -18.33 -9.32 57.40
CA GLU A 52 -17.28 -10.19 56.86
C GLU A 52 -17.74 -10.85 55.54
N ASN A 53 -16.98 -10.63 54.46
CA ASN A 53 -17.15 -11.39 53.23
C ASN A 53 -16.85 -12.87 53.56
N PRO A 54 -17.82 -13.80 53.58
CA PRO A 54 -17.68 -15.00 54.39
C PRO A 54 -16.64 -15.99 53.87
N GLU A 55 -16.24 -15.95 52.59
CA GLU A 55 -15.21 -16.84 52.05
C GLU A 55 -14.40 -16.13 50.96
N HIS A 56 -13.09 -15.96 51.18
CA HIS A 56 -12.17 -15.49 50.14
C HIS A 56 -12.05 -16.58 49.08
N LYS A 57 -12.89 -16.52 48.05
CA LYS A 57 -13.02 -17.53 47.00
C LYS A 57 -12.63 -16.94 45.64
N HIS A 58 -11.66 -17.58 45.01
CA HIS A 58 -11.28 -17.32 43.63
C HIS A 58 -10.49 -18.50 43.07
N CYS A 59 -10.37 -18.57 41.74
CA CYS A 59 -9.54 -19.56 41.05
C CYS A 59 -8.06 -19.40 41.46
N VAL A 60 -7.28 -20.47 41.41
CA VAL A 60 -5.83 -20.47 41.68
C VAL A 60 -5.08 -19.42 40.83
N CYS A 61 -5.57 -19.15 39.62
CA CYS A 61 -5.03 -18.12 38.75
C CYS A 61 -5.32 -16.66 39.20
N GLY A 62 -6.01 -16.47 40.33
CA GLY A 62 -6.30 -15.15 40.93
C GLY A 62 -7.59 -14.53 40.38
N THR A 63 -7.54 -14.00 39.16
CA THR A 63 -8.63 -13.19 38.59
C THR A 63 -9.63 -13.98 37.75
N GLY A 64 -9.34 -15.25 37.45
CA GLY A 64 -10.15 -16.07 36.54
C GLY A 64 -10.02 -15.69 35.06
N LYS A 65 -9.16 -14.71 34.71
CA LYS A 65 -9.03 -14.14 33.36
C LYS A 65 -7.74 -14.49 32.63
N LEU A 66 -6.86 -15.31 33.22
CA LEU A 66 -5.64 -15.70 32.53
C LEU A 66 -6.00 -16.61 31.36
N SER A 67 -5.61 -16.22 30.15
CA SER A 67 -5.92 -16.92 28.90
C SER A 67 -4.64 -17.53 28.29
N VAL A 68 -3.87 -18.24 29.11
CA VAL A 68 -2.60 -18.87 28.68
C VAL A 68 -2.77 -20.39 28.62
N GLU A 69 -2.26 -21.04 27.58
CA GLU A 69 -2.43 -22.48 27.35
C GLU A 69 -1.76 -23.31 28.47
N GLY A 70 -2.43 -24.38 28.93
CA GLY A 70 -1.86 -25.35 29.89
C GLY A 70 -2.03 -25.05 31.38
N HIS A 71 -2.89 -24.10 31.78
CA HIS A 71 -3.28 -23.93 33.18
C HIS A 71 -4.64 -24.59 33.47
N THR A 72 -4.78 -25.23 34.63
CA THR A 72 -6.07 -25.76 35.09
C THR A 72 -6.85 -24.63 35.76
N HIS A 73 -8.07 -24.37 35.28
CA HIS A 73 -9.06 -23.63 36.04
C HIS A 73 -9.60 -24.58 37.12
N ASP A 74 -8.88 -24.71 38.24
CA ASP A 74 -9.40 -25.47 39.36
C ASP A 74 -10.67 -24.80 39.90
N GLU A 75 -11.63 -25.63 40.33
CA GLU A 75 -12.88 -25.21 40.97
C GLU A 75 -12.63 -24.26 42.16
N GLU A 76 -13.63 -23.46 42.56
CA GLU A 76 -13.53 -22.49 43.67
C GLU A 76 -12.84 -23.08 44.91
N GLN A 77 -11.66 -22.56 45.25
CA GLN A 77 -10.89 -23.02 46.40
C GLN A 77 -11.31 -22.27 47.68
N ILE A 78 -11.24 -22.94 48.82
CA ILE A 78 -11.43 -22.32 50.14
C ILE A 78 -10.06 -21.88 50.66
N TRP A 79 -9.84 -20.57 50.72
CA TRP A 79 -8.57 -19.98 51.12
C TRP A 79 -8.52 -19.69 52.62
N LYS A 80 -7.39 -20.01 53.27
CA LYS A 80 -7.15 -19.73 54.70
C LYS A 80 -6.50 -18.36 54.87
N GLY A 81 -7.17 -17.46 55.57
CA GLY A 81 -6.64 -16.12 55.86
C GLY A 81 -5.47 -16.14 56.84
N ILE A 82 -4.38 -15.47 56.50
CA ILE A 82 -3.19 -15.35 57.34
C ILE A 82 -2.69 -13.89 57.38
N ASN A 83 -2.15 -13.50 58.54
CA ASN A 83 -1.47 -12.21 58.75
C ASN A 83 0.01 -12.37 59.11
N SER A 84 0.53 -13.61 59.06
CA SER A 84 1.93 -13.95 59.23
C SER A 84 2.21 -15.25 58.50
N LEU A 85 3.36 -15.34 57.83
CA LEU A 85 3.79 -16.52 57.10
C LEU A 85 4.13 -17.70 58.02
N ASP A 86 4.40 -17.46 59.31
CA ASP A 86 4.65 -18.51 60.30
C ASP A 86 3.40 -19.37 60.58
N LYS A 87 2.21 -18.89 60.19
CA LYS A 87 0.95 -19.64 60.29
C LYS A 87 0.81 -20.72 59.22
N ILE A 88 1.68 -20.74 58.21
CA ILE A 88 1.70 -21.77 57.17
C ILE A 88 2.52 -22.96 57.68
N SER A 89 1.82 -23.95 58.23
CA SER A 89 2.45 -25.16 58.80
C SER A 89 2.30 -26.42 57.93
N SER A 90 1.47 -26.37 56.89
CA SER A 90 1.15 -27.50 56.02
C SER A 90 0.73 -27.04 54.63
N ALA A 91 0.64 -27.99 53.69
CA ALA A 91 0.15 -27.72 52.35
C ALA A 91 -1.28 -27.15 52.37
N GLY A 92 -1.60 -26.27 51.41
CA GLY A 92 -2.93 -25.70 51.26
C GLY A 92 -2.96 -24.31 50.61
N TYR A 93 -4.17 -23.75 50.56
CA TYR A 93 -4.49 -22.45 49.97
C TYR A 93 -4.55 -21.39 51.07
N TYR A 94 -3.76 -20.33 50.94
CA TYR A 94 -3.63 -19.25 51.92
C TYR A 94 -3.72 -17.89 51.24
N TYR A 95 -4.34 -16.91 51.90
CA TYR A 95 -4.35 -15.52 51.43
C TYR A 95 -3.92 -14.56 52.52
N LEU A 96 -3.21 -13.50 52.15
CA LEU A 96 -2.83 -12.46 53.09
C LEU A 96 -4.04 -11.59 53.47
N THR A 97 -4.20 -11.31 54.76
CA THR A 97 -5.21 -10.36 55.25
C THR A 97 -4.63 -8.98 55.54
N ASP A 98 -3.30 -8.86 55.56
CA ASP A 98 -2.56 -7.61 55.79
C ASP A 98 -1.14 -7.74 55.20
N ASN A 99 -0.42 -6.63 55.09
CA ASN A 99 0.99 -6.61 54.76
C ASN A 99 1.79 -7.38 55.81
N VAL A 100 2.77 -8.16 55.37
CA VAL A 100 3.62 -8.97 56.25
C VAL A 100 5.06 -8.46 56.19
N THR A 101 5.59 -8.07 57.34
CA THR A 101 7.02 -7.75 57.50
C THR A 101 7.76 -8.93 58.10
N ILE A 102 8.89 -9.33 57.50
CA ILE A 102 9.76 -10.40 57.98
C ILE A 102 11.20 -9.92 58.17
N ASN A 103 11.87 -10.46 59.20
CA ASN A 103 13.28 -10.15 59.51
C ASN A 103 14.25 -11.26 59.08
N SER A 104 13.75 -12.32 58.46
CA SER A 104 14.53 -13.44 57.92
C SER A 104 13.77 -14.05 56.74
N ALA A 105 14.45 -14.83 55.89
CA ALA A 105 13.80 -15.48 54.75
C ALA A 105 12.72 -16.45 55.21
N TRP A 106 11.49 -16.33 54.68
CA TRP A 106 10.46 -17.34 54.93
C TRP A 106 10.73 -18.57 54.08
N THR A 107 10.80 -19.74 54.71
CA THR A 107 11.08 -21.01 54.00
C THR A 107 9.78 -21.78 53.77
N CYS A 108 9.42 -21.97 52.50
CA CYS A 108 8.32 -22.83 52.07
C CYS A 108 8.75 -24.31 52.13
N ARG A 109 8.13 -25.07 53.04
CA ARG A 109 8.46 -26.49 53.34
C ARG A 109 7.39 -27.50 52.90
N ALA A 110 6.35 -27.04 52.22
CA ALA A 110 5.22 -27.85 51.77
C ALA A 110 4.69 -27.32 50.44
N ASN A 111 3.64 -27.94 49.90
CA ASN A 111 2.95 -27.44 48.70
C ASN A 111 1.98 -26.32 49.10
N VAL A 112 2.40 -25.07 48.91
CA VAL A 112 1.68 -23.87 49.34
C VAL A 112 1.18 -23.10 48.13
N VAL A 113 -0.12 -22.80 48.12
CA VAL A 113 -0.72 -21.83 47.20
C VAL A 113 -1.00 -20.56 47.98
N LEU A 114 -0.35 -19.46 47.61
CA LEU A 114 -0.38 -18.19 48.32
C LEU A 114 -0.97 -17.09 47.43
N CYS A 115 -2.07 -16.51 47.86
CA CYS A 115 -2.64 -15.28 47.30
C CYS A 115 -2.16 -14.07 48.11
N LEU A 116 -1.49 -13.13 47.45
CA LEU A 116 -1.08 -11.87 48.09
C LEU A 116 -2.27 -10.99 48.44
N ASN A 117 -3.41 -11.12 47.74
CA ASN A 117 -4.64 -10.37 48.01
C ASN A 117 -4.40 -8.85 48.12
N GLY A 118 -3.51 -8.31 47.28
CA GLY A 118 -3.12 -6.90 47.26
C GLY A 118 -2.16 -6.48 48.37
N HIS A 119 -1.66 -7.41 49.18
CA HIS A 119 -0.76 -7.15 50.30
C HIS A 119 0.69 -7.54 49.99
N SER A 120 1.62 -6.83 50.61
CA SER A 120 3.05 -7.01 50.39
C SER A 120 3.70 -7.90 51.45
N ILE A 121 4.67 -8.70 51.02
CA ILE A 121 5.62 -9.37 51.90
C ILE A 121 6.93 -8.60 51.81
N THR A 122 7.28 -7.90 52.88
CA THR A 122 8.44 -7.01 52.94
C THR A 122 9.48 -7.57 53.90
N ARG A 123 10.70 -7.76 53.40
CA ARG A 123 11.84 -8.16 54.22
C ARG A 123 12.65 -6.95 54.69
N GLU A 124 12.70 -6.73 56.00
CA GLU A 124 13.48 -5.66 56.64
C GLU A 124 14.81 -6.21 57.14
N ILE A 125 15.93 -5.97 56.43
CA ILE A 125 17.23 -6.57 56.80
C ILE A 125 18.39 -5.56 56.83
N LYS A 126 19.26 -5.77 57.82
CA LYS A 126 20.54 -5.07 58.11
C LYS A 126 21.81 -5.93 57.78
N SER A 127 21.64 -7.04 57.05
CA SER A 127 22.59 -8.11 56.62
C SER A 127 23.17 -9.03 57.71
N ASP A 128 23.05 -10.36 57.57
CA ASP A 128 23.86 -11.37 58.30
C ASP A 128 24.02 -12.77 57.62
N GLY A 129 23.35 -13.07 56.49
CA GLY A 129 23.40 -14.40 55.86
C GLY A 129 24.63 -14.64 54.96
N SER A 130 25.39 -15.71 55.22
CA SER A 130 26.57 -16.11 54.41
C SER A 130 26.19 -16.78 53.08
N PHE A 131 24.94 -17.25 52.93
CA PHE A 131 24.46 -17.97 51.75
C PHE A 131 23.32 -17.24 51.06
N PRO A 132 23.23 -17.28 49.72
CA PRO A 132 22.26 -16.48 48.98
C PRO A 132 20.78 -16.81 49.24
N TYR A 133 20.42 -18.02 49.68
CA TYR A 133 19.04 -18.35 50.06
C TYR A 133 18.62 -17.70 51.40
N GLN A 134 19.57 -17.47 52.31
CA GLN A 134 19.31 -16.82 53.60
C GLN A 134 18.95 -15.35 53.42
N ASN A 135 19.35 -14.77 52.29
CA ASN A 135 19.12 -13.38 51.92
C ASN A 135 17.85 -13.17 51.08
N ALA A 136 17.06 -14.21 50.80
CA ALA A 136 15.84 -14.08 50.02
C ALA A 136 14.65 -13.56 50.85
N VAL A 137 13.61 -13.02 50.22
CA VAL A 137 12.31 -12.81 50.91
C VAL A 137 11.65 -14.16 51.17
N ILE A 138 11.55 -14.99 50.13
CA ILE A 138 11.02 -16.35 50.20
C ILE A 138 12.06 -17.34 49.66
N HIS A 139 12.25 -18.43 50.37
CA HIS A 139 13.05 -19.58 49.96
C HIS A 139 12.13 -20.80 49.80
N ILE A 140 12.20 -21.47 48.65
CA ILE A 140 11.43 -22.70 48.37
C ILE A 140 12.39 -23.89 48.46
N ASP A 141 12.15 -24.77 49.43
CA ASP A 141 12.96 -25.98 49.62
C ASP A 141 12.79 -26.99 48.47
N ARG A 142 13.79 -27.87 48.30
CA ARG A 142 13.93 -28.82 47.16
C ARG A 142 12.71 -29.70 46.85
N SER A 143 11.89 -30.03 47.85
CA SER A 143 10.71 -30.89 47.70
C SER A 143 9.39 -30.14 47.89
N SER A 144 9.44 -28.82 47.89
CA SER A 144 8.29 -27.94 48.08
C SER A 144 7.83 -27.33 46.76
N THR A 145 6.57 -26.92 46.75
CA THR A 145 5.99 -26.15 45.65
C THR A 145 5.41 -24.86 46.21
N LEU A 146 5.74 -23.74 45.62
CA LEU A 146 5.05 -22.47 45.85
C LEU A 146 4.29 -22.09 44.60
N THR A 147 2.98 -21.90 44.73
CA THR A 147 2.16 -21.24 43.72
C THR A 147 1.78 -19.87 44.23
N LEU A 148 2.18 -18.82 43.51
CA LEU A 148 1.92 -17.44 43.84
C LEU A 148 0.85 -16.86 42.92
N THR A 149 -0.09 -16.15 43.53
CA THR A 149 -1.09 -15.35 42.83
C THR A 149 -1.39 -14.08 43.60
N ASP A 150 -2.11 -13.17 42.95
CA ASP A 150 -2.66 -11.98 43.57
C ASP A 150 -3.98 -11.65 42.90
N CYS A 151 -5.09 -11.85 43.62
CA CYS A 151 -6.42 -11.56 43.10
C CYS A 151 -6.76 -10.06 43.08
N LYS A 152 -5.92 -9.19 43.67
CA LYS A 152 -6.13 -7.72 43.70
C LYS A 152 -5.04 -6.91 43.02
N GLU A 153 -4.03 -7.56 42.42
CA GLU A 153 -3.00 -6.95 41.55
C GLU A 153 -2.16 -5.82 42.18
N ASN A 154 -2.01 -5.79 43.50
CA ASN A 154 -1.23 -4.76 44.23
C ASN A 154 -0.19 -5.34 45.22
N GLY A 155 -0.14 -6.66 45.37
CA GLY A 155 0.73 -7.35 46.29
C GLY A 155 2.16 -7.44 45.77
N ILE A 156 3.12 -7.11 46.63
CA ILE A 156 4.55 -7.03 46.27
C ILE A 156 5.39 -7.90 47.20
N ILE A 157 6.29 -8.70 46.63
CA ILE A 157 7.36 -9.40 47.35
C ILE A 157 8.66 -8.60 47.20
N GLN A 158 9.15 -8.04 48.31
CA GLN A 158 10.20 -7.03 48.26
C GLN A 158 11.14 -7.01 49.47
N HIS A 159 12.29 -6.37 49.29
CA HIS A 159 13.15 -5.90 50.37
C HIS A 159 12.85 -4.44 50.72
N LEU A 160 12.97 -4.08 52.01
CA LEU A 160 13.02 -2.69 52.46
C LEU A 160 14.48 -2.25 52.64
N GLY A 161 14.86 -1.10 52.07
CA GLY A 161 16.21 -0.55 52.23
C GLY A 161 17.25 -1.18 51.30
N GLU A 162 18.39 -1.64 51.84
CA GLU A 162 19.43 -2.28 51.04
C GLU A 162 18.98 -3.63 50.50
N LYS A 163 19.04 -3.78 49.18
CA LYS A 163 18.66 -4.98 48.43
C LYS A 163 19.74 -6.06 48.62
N THR A 164 19.56 -6.93 49.61
CA THR A 164 20.59 -7.92 50.02
C THR A 164 20.46 -9.30 49.36
N GLY A 165 19.32 -9.63 48.76
CA GLY A 165 19.12 -10.90 48.06
C GLY A 165 17.88 -10.94 47.18
N ALA A 166 17.51 -12.16 46.76
CA ALA A 166 16.44 -12.37 45.80
C ALA A 166 15.04 -12.14 46.40
N GLY A 167 14.05 -11.78 45.60
CA GLY A 167 12.65 -11.85 46.02
C GLY A 167 12.29 -13.30 46.34
N ILE A 168 12.49 -14.19 45.37
CA ILE A 168 12.31 -15.63 45.51
C ILE A 168 13.63 -16.36 45.24
N TYR A 169 14.00 -17.28 46.13
CA TYR A 169 15.03 -18.28 45.87
C TYR A 169 14.35 -19.64 45.72
N ASN A 170 14.34 -20.19 44.51
CA ASN A 170 13.68 -21.46 44.21
C ASN A 170 14.67 -22.62 44.12
N ILE A 171 14.51 -23.66 44.94
CA ILE A 171 15.19 -24.97 44.78
C ILE A 171 14.18 -26.08 44.42
N GLY A 172 12.90 -25.86 44.71
CA GLY A 172 11.80 -26.77 44.41
C GLY A 172 11.07 -26.38 43.14
N ASN A 173 9.75 -26.21 43.24
CA ASN A 173 8.91 -25.78 42.13
C ASN A 173 8.27 -24.43 42.43
N PHE A 174 8.31 -23.52 41.47
CA PHE A 174 7.68 -22.21 41.57
C PHE A 174 6.70 -22.00 40.41
N PHE A 175 5.46 -21.63 40.75
CA PHE A 175 4.43 -21.25 39.80
C PHE A 175 4.00 -19.82 40.12
N MET A 176 4.01 -18.94 39.12
CA MET A 176 3.58 -17.55 39.29
C MET A 176 2.45 -17.23 38.30
N TYR A 177 1.26 -16.96 38.84
CA TYR A 177 0.09 -16.57 38.06
C TYR A 177 -0.12 -15.06 38.07
N ASN A 178 0.12 -14.41 39.21
CA ASN A 178 -0.04 -12.97 39.35
C ASN A 178 0.76 -12.44 40.56
N GLY A 179 0.73 -11.12 40.76
CA GLY A 179 1.47 -10.41 41.81
C GLY A 179 2.79 -9.84 41.29
N MET A 180 3.47 -9.09 42.15
CA MET A 180 4.71 -8.40 41.80
C MET A 180 5.90 -8.89 42.64
N ILE A 181 7.03 -9.16 41.99
CA ILE A 181 8.32 -9.38 42.66
C ILE A 181 9.21 -8.20 42.31
N SER A 182 9.35 -7.26 43.24
CA SER A 182 9.99 -5.99 42.96
C SER A 182 10.88 -5.49 44.09
N ASN A 183 11.76 -4.55 43.76
CA ASN A 183 12.65 -3.90 44.70
C ASN A 183 13.62 -4.86 45.42
N ASN A 184 14.06 -5.93 44.74
CA ASN A 184 15.04 -6.90 45.25
C ASN A 184 16.39 -6.79 44.52
N ASN A 185 17.41 -7.52 45.00
CA ASN A 185 18.70 -7.59 44.30
C ASN A 185 18.61 -8.40 43.00
N CYS A 186 17.77 -9.43 43.04
CA CYS A 186 17.35 -10.26 41.92
C CYS A 186 15.86 -10.55 42.15
N GLY A 187 15.02 -10.57 41.13
CA GLY A 187 13.62 -10.96 41.30
C GLY A 187 13.51 -12.42 41.76
N VAL A 188 13.94 -13.35 40.89
CA VAL A 188 13.89 -14.79 41.13
C VAL A 188 15.26 -15.42 40.85
N LYS A 189 15.82 -16.08 41.85
CA LYS A 189 16.94 -17.00 41.65
C LYS A 189 16.41 -18.42 41.52
N ASN A 190 16.44 -18.95 40.30
CA ASN A 190 15.90 -20.25 39.98
C ASN A 190 16.99 -21.34 39.94
N ALA A 191 16.96 -22.22 40.93
CA ALA A 191 17.72 -23.47 41.04
C ALA A 191 16.77 -24.67 41.22
N GLY A 192 15.58 -24.57 40.61
CA GLY A 192 14.50 -25.54 40.56
C GLY A 192 13.69 -25.34 39.28
N ASP A 193 12.43 -25.78 39.22
CA ASP A 193 11.58 -25.50 38.05
C ASP A 193 10.71 -24.26 38.31
N PHE A 194 10.70 -23.32 37.36
CA PHE A 194 9.90 -22.10 37.44
C PHE A 194 8.98 -21.98 36.22
N ASN A 195 7.67 -21.83 36.47
CA ASN A 195 6.67 -21.56 35.46
C ASN A 195 5.95 -20.23 35.77
N MET A 196 6.05 -19.27 34.85
CA MET A 196 5.39 -17.97 34.94
C MET A 196 4.29 -17.88 33.90
N TYR A 197 3.07 -17.71 34.35
CA TYR A 197 1.85 -17.57 33.53
C TYR A 197 1.36 -16.13 33.49
N GLY A 198 1.77 -15.30 34.45
CA GLY A 198 1.38 -13.90 34.58
C GLY A 198 2.15 -13.20 35.71
N GLY A 199 1.67 -12.02 36.09
CA GLY A 199 2.32 -11.16 37.08
C GLY A 199 3.56 -10.44 36.54
N THR A 200 4.26 -9.74 37.44
CA THR A 200 5.35 -8.83 37.08
C THR A 200 6.60 -9.07 37.93
N ILE A 201 7.77 -9.17 37.30
CA ILE A 201 9.07 -9.14 37.96
C ILE A 201 9.77 -7.85 37.52
N SER A 202 9.85 -6.86 38.41
CA SER A 202 10.30 -5.52 38.03
C SER A 202 11.17 -4.79 39.04
N GLU A 203 11.90 -3.78 38.57
CA GLU A 203 12.69 -2.86 39.42
C GLU A 203 13.69 -3.54 40.37
N ASN A 204 14.10 -4.77 40.02
CA ASN A 204 15.12 -5.50 40.73
C ASN A 204 16.49 -5.06 40.21
N ILE A 205 17.40 -4.75 41.12
CA ILE A 205 18.68 -4.12 40.77
C ILE A 205 19.83 -4.88 41.41
N ASN A 206 20.62 -5.55 40.57
CA ASN A 206 21.89 -6.14 40.94
C ASN A 206 23.06 -5.19 40.64
N LYS A 207 23.71 -4.71 41.70
CA LYS A 207 24.85 -3.77 41.62
C LYS A 207 26.22 -4.37 41.92
N LYS A 208 26.31 -5.64 42.35
CA LYS A 208 27.50 -6.12 43.09
C LYS A 208 28.01 -7.51 42.72
N THR A 209 27.28 -8.35 42.00
CA THR A 209 27.63 -9.78 41.88
C THR A 209 27.59 -10.27 40.44
N SER A 210 28.59 -11.04 40.02
CA SER A 210 28.67 -11.73 38.73
C SER A 210 27.63 -12.84 38.52
N ASP A 211 26.85 -13.16 39.55
CA ASP A 211 26.16 -14.45 39.63
C ASP A 211 24.64 -14.37 39.49
N TYR A 212 24.05 -13.17 39.29
CA TYR A 212 22.59 -12.99 39.19
C TYR A 212 22.18 -12.10 38.02
N GLY A 213 21.08 -12.45 37.35
CA GLY A 213 20.30 -11.54 36.52
C GLY A 213 19.48 -10.57 37.35
N GLY A 214 18.98 -9.49 36.74
CA GLY A 214 18.19 -8.48 37.44
C GLY A 214 16.80 -9.01 37.78
N GLY A 215 16.06 -9.46 36.76
CA GLY A 215 14.76 -10.11 36.94
C GLY A 215 14.89 -11.57 37.38
N VAL A 216 15.34 -12.45 36.49
CA VAL A 216 15.42 -13.91 36.73
C VAL A 216 16.82 -14.44 36.44
N TYR A 217 17.36 -15.24 37.34
CA TYR A 217 18.54 -16.07 37.08
C TYR A 217 18.13 -17.54 36.96
N VAL A 218 18.53 -18.20 35.88
CA VAL A 218 18.28 -19.63 35.64
C VAL A 218 19.59 -20.40 35.73
N ASP A 219 19.68 -21.28 36.72
CA ASP A 219 20.85 -22.12 36.92
C ASP A 219 20.96 -23.25 35.89
N ALA A 220 22.17 -23.79 35.68
CA ALA A 220 22.55 -24.59 34.51
C ALA A 220 21.75 -25.89 34.30
N GLN A 221 21.16 -26.45 35.35
CA GLN A 221 20.42 -27.71 35.29
C GLN A 221 18.90 -27.52 35.29
N HIS A 222 18.44 -26.28 35.26
CA HIS A 222 17.08 -25.92 35.63
C HIS A 222 16.35 -25.18 34.53
N THR A 223 15.01 -25.24 34.59
CA THR A 223 14.14 -24.70 33.55
C THR A 223 13.32 -23.53 34.06
N PHE A 224 13.25 -22.49 33.24
CA PHE A 224 12.28 -21.42 33.36
C PHE A 224 11.36 -21.43 32.13
N ASN A 225 10.06 -21.59 32.34
CA ASN A 225 9.05 -21.41 31.29
C ASN A 225 8.25 -20.13 31.57
N MET A 226 8.26 -19.22 30.61
CA MET A 226 7.47 -18.00 30.61
C MET A 226 6.36 -18.14 29.58
N TYR A 227 5.17 -18.48 30.05
CA TYR A 227 3.93 -18.57 29.28
C TYR A 227 3.17 -17.25 29.23
N GLY A 228 3.52 -16.31 30.11
CA GLY A 228 2.93 -14.98 30.15
C GLY A 228 3.59 -14.08 31.20
N GLY A 229 3.02 -12.89 31.35
CA GLY A 229 3.48 -11.89 32.32
C GLY A 229 4.65 -11.04 31.82
N THR A 230 5.19 -10.21 32.72
CA THR A 230 6.13 -9.15 32.36
C THR A 230 7.39 -9.19 33.23
N ILE A 231 8.57 -9.14 32.59
CA ILE A 231 9.85 -8.90 33.26
C ILE A 231 10.36 -7.53 32.80
N SER A 232 10.29 -6.51 33.65
CA SER A 232 10.60 -5.14 33.21
C SER A 232 11.31 -4.22 34.20
N GLY A 233 12.06 -3.24 33.69
CA GLY A 233 12.72 -2.24 34.54
C GLY A 233 13.79 -2.82 35.46
N ASN A 234 14.27 -4.04 35.21
CA ASN A 234 15.30 -4.66 36.02
C ASN A 234 16.70 -4.27 35.54
N THR A 235 17.69 -4.36 36.42
CA THR A 235 19.05 -3.93 36.12
C THR A 235 20.10 -4.89 36.67
N ALA A 236 20.99 -5.41 35.83
CA ALA A 236 22.10 -6.30 36.23
C ALA A 236 23.24 -6.32 35.20
N GLY A 237 24.45 -6.73 35.59
CA GLY A 237 25.59 -6.81 34.66
C GLY A 237 25.53 -7.98 33.66
N TYR A 238 24.64 -8.94 33.90
CA TYR A 238 24.37 -10.07 33.01
C TYR A 238 22.86 -10.25 32.92
N GLY A 239 22.23 -9.92 31.79
CA GLY A 239 20.80 -10.16 31.64
C GLY A 239 19.98 -9.28 32.58
N GLY A 240 19.74 -8.03 32.18
CA GLY A 240 18.93 -7.11 32.99
C GLY A 240 17.58 -7.75 33.36
N GLY A 241 16.91 -8.33 32.37
CA GLY A 241 15.73 -9.16 32.55
C GLY A 241 16.06 -10.59 33.01
N VAL A 242 16.71 -11.39 32.15
CA VAL A 242 16.96 -12.83 32.38
C VAL A 242 18.44 -13.17 32.16
N ASN A 243 19.06 -13.81 33.13
CA ASN A 243 20.36 -14.48 32.99
C ASN A 243 20.15 -15.98 32.91
N ASN A 244 20.29 -16.55 31.71
CA ASN A 244 20.04 -17.95 31.44
C ASN A 244 21.35 -18.76 31.33
N LYS A 245 21.62 -19.63 32.30
CA LYS A 245 22.63 -20.70 32.19
C LYS A 245 22.02 -22.08 31.94
N GLY A 246 20.73 -22.25 32.22
CA GLY A 246 19.98 -23.50 32.06
C GLY A 246 19.13 -23.52 30.80
N THR A 247 17.84 -23.83 30.94
CA THR A 247 16.87 -23.74 29.85
C THR A 247 15.86 -22.64 30.13
N PHE A 248 15.73 -21.70 29.21
CA PHE A 248 14.70 -20.68 29.22
C PHE A 248 13.78 -20.87 28.01
N ASN A 249 12.48 -21.04 28.25
CA ASN A 249 11.46 -21.10 27.20
C ASN A 249 10.53 -19.89 27.33
N MET A 250 10.35 -19.15 26.26
CA MET A 250 9.44 -18.01 26.18
C MET A 250 8.36 -18.27 25.13
N TYR A 251 7.11 -18.05 25.51
CA TYR A 251 5.92 -18.28 24.68
C TYR A 251 5.11 -17.00 24.52
N ASP A 252 4.06 -17.06 23.68
CA ASP A 252 3.14 -15.95 23.46
C ASP A 252 2.48 -15.47 24.76
N GLY A 253 2.22 -14.16 24.83
CA GLY A 253 1.73 -13.50 26.05
C GLY A 253 2.84 -13.05 27.02
N SER A 254 4.09 -13.43 26.76
CA SER A 254 5.25 -13.04 27.57
C SER A 254 5.88 -11.74 27.10
N THR A 255 6.26 -10.85 28.02
CA THR A 255 6.96 -9.59 27.70
C THR A 255 8.22 -9.42 28.55
N ILE A 256 9.35 -9.09 27.91
CA ILE A 256 10.57 -8.66 28.59
C ILE A 256 10.93 -7.26 28.08
N SER A 257 10.75 -6.23 28.92
CA SER A 257 10.89 -4.85 28.46
C SER A 257 11.64 -3.91 29.39
N ASP A 258 12.26 -2.88 28.83
CA ASP A 258 12.83 -1.76 29.61
C ASP A 258 13.85 -2.20 30.66
N ASN A 259 14.49 -3.35 30.46
CA ASN A 259 15.56 -3.83 31.32
C ASN A 259 16.90 -3.27 30.84
N THR A 260 17.81 -3.05 31.79
CA THR A 260 19.05 -2.34 31.54
C THR A 260 20.24 -3.13 32.05
N GLU A 261 21.34 -3.12 31.31
CA GLU A 261 22.62 -3.60 31.83
C GLU A 261 23.18 -2.65 32.91
N CYS A 262 23.73 -3.21 33.99
CA CYS A 262 24.40 -2.44 35.04
C CYS A 262 25.89 -2.22 34.74
N THR A 263 26.32 -0.97 34.56
CA THR A 263 27.71 -0.59 34.21
C THR A 263 28.45 0.19 35.29
N LEU A 264 28.15 -0.09 36.56
CA LEU A 264 28.87 0.56 37.66
C LEU A 264 30.39 0.38 37.52
N PRO A 265 31.19 1.40 37.88
CA PRO A 265 32.65 1.30 37.81
C PRO A 265 33.16 0.04 38.55
N GLY A 266 33.81 -0.87 37.81
CA GLY A 266 34.31 -2.14 38.34
C GLY A 266 33.36 -3.34 38.22
N ALA A 267 32.13 -3.16 37.72
CA ALA A 267 31.27 -4.26 37.30
C ALA A 267 31.73 -4.78 35.93
N PHE A 268 31.80 -6.10 35.78
CA PHE A 268 32.06 -6.69 34.49
C PHE A 268 30.77 -6.66 33.66
N SER A 269 30.71 -5.73 32.70
CA SER A 269 29.62 -5.62 31.72
C SER A 269 29.76 -6.76 30.70
N HIS A 270 28.70 -7.56 30.57
CA HIS A 270 28.62 -8.72 29.69
C HIS A 270 27.32 -8.73 28.89
N GLY A 271 26.60 -7.61 28.78
CA GLY A 271 25.52 -7.40 27.83
C GLY A 271 24.18 -8.09 28.14
N GLY A 272 23.27 -8.03 27.16
CA GLY A 272 21.95 -8.64 27.19
C GLY A 272 20.95 -7.84 28.01
N GLY A 273 20.74 -6.56 27.67
CA GLY A 273 19.85 -5.66 28.42
C GLY A 273 18.54 -6.37 28.85
N ALA A 274 17.96 -7.16 27.94
CA ALA A 274 16.90 -8.11 28.25
C ALA A 274 17.43 -9.48 28.71
N VAL A 275 18.10 -10.22 27.82
CA VAL A 275 18.48 -11.63 28.04
C VAL A 275 19.98 -11.83 27.82
N TYR A 276 20.66 -12.38 28.83
CA TYR A 276 21.97 -12.98 28.70
C TYR A 276 21.81 -14.49 28.57
N ASN A 277 22.29 -15.08 27.48
CA ASN A 277 22.16 -16.52 27.24
C ASN A 277 23.53 -17.22 27.19
N ALA A 278 23.76 -18.10 28.18
CA ALA A 278 24.84 -19.09 28.22
C ALA A 278 24.32 -20.55 28.18
N GLY A 279 22.99 -20.74 28.24
CA GLY A 279 22.33 -22.03 28.20
C GLY A 279 21.55 -22.25 26.89
N THR A 280 20.38 -22.87 27.01
CA THR A 280 19.41 -23.00 25.91
C THR A 280 18.29 -21.98 26.09
N PHE A 281 18.13 -21.07 25.14
CA PHE A 281 16.98 -20.17 25.07
C PHE A 281 16.10 -20.57 23.88
N ASN A 282 14.83 -20.88 24.13
CA ASN A 282 13.85 -21.14 23.08
C ASN A 282 12.77 -20.05 23.11
N MET A 283 12.79 -19.17 22.11
CA MET A 283 11.74 -18.19 21.88
C MET A 283 10.74 -18.73 20.86
N LYS A 284 9.56 -19.10 21.36
CA LYS A 284 8.44 -19.65 20.58
C LYS A 284 7.30 -18.63 20.44
N GLY A 285 7.50 -17.41 20.91
CA GLY A 285 6.51 -16.36 20.96
C GLY A 285 6.92 -15.24 21.91
N GLY A 286 6.03 -14.27 22.11
CA GLY A 286 6.22 -13.15 23.03
C GLY A 286 7.11 -12.03 22.49
N VAL A 287 7.36 -11.01 23.32
CA VAL A 287 8.01 -9.75 22.93
C VAL A 287 9.19 -9.40 23.85
N ILE A 288 10.35 -9.12 23.26
CA ILE A 288 11.52 -8.52 23.93
C ILE A 288 11.68 -7.10 23.39
N SER A 289 11.42 -6.07 24.20
CA SER A 289 11.42 -4.69 23.68
C SER A 289 11.89 -3.59 24.61
N GLY A 290 12.49 -2.53 24.05
CA GLY A 290 12.89 -1.34 24.83
C GLY A 290 14.05 -1.58 25.80
N ASN A 291 14.72 -2.73 25.72
CA ASN A 291 15.82 -3.05 26.62
C ASN A 291 17.11 -2.35 26.16
N THR A 292 17.92 -1.92 27.12
CA THR A 292 19.15 -1.15 26.85
C THR A 292 20.37 -1.84 27.43
N SER A 293 21.36 -2.09 26.58
CA SER A 293 22.69 -2.56 26.96
C SER A 293 23.70 -1.44 26.75
N GLU A 294 24.64 -1.30 27.69
CA GLU A 294 25.80 -0.43 27.53
C GLU A 294 27.01 -1.19 27.03
N GLY A 295 26.92 -2.52 26.88
CA GLY A 295 27.85 -3.39 26.17
C GLY A 295 27.18 -4.10 25.00
N TYR A 296 27.20 -5.43 25.02
CA TYR A 296 26.71 -6.30 23.96
C TYR A 296 25.20 -6.49 24.00
N GLY A 297 24.52 -6.63 22.86
CA GLY A 297 23.17 -7.22 22.83
C GLY A 297 22.11 -6.40 23.59
N GLY A 298 21.47 -5.42 22.97
CA GLY A 298 20.40 -4.64 23.63
C GLY A 298 19.24 -5.52 24.08
N GLY A 299 18.75 -6.38 23.18
CA GLY A 299 17.74 -7.40 23.47
C GLY A 299 18.39 -8.65 24.06
N VAL A 300 19.09 -9.42 23.23
CA VAL A 300 19.70 -10.70 23.58
C VAL A 300 21.21 -10.64 23.37
N PHE A 301 21.98 -10.92 24.41
CA PHE A 301 23.37 -11.31 24.26
C PHE A 301 23.49 -12.82 24.30
N HIS A 302 23.77 -13.41 23.15
CA HIS A 302 24.01 -14.83 23.01
C HIS A 302 25.51 -15.11 23.22
N TYR A 303 25.88 -15.39 24.47
CA TYR A 303 27.27 -15.57 24.88
C TYR A 303 27.81 -16.93 24.41
N ASN A 304 27.19 -18.01 24.87
CA ASN A 304 27.45 -19.38 24.43
C ASN A 304 26.17 -20.22 24.61
N GLY A 305 26.16 -21.43 24.06
CA GLY A 305 24.99 -22.32 24.12
C GLY A 305 24.12 -22.27 22.86
N ILE A 306 22.79 -22.35 23.04
CA ILE A 306 21.81 -22.49 21.95
C ILE A 306 20.73 -21.42 22.10
N PHE A 307 20.46 -20.68 21.05
CA PHE A 307 19.29 -19.83 20.93
C PHE A 307 18.45 -20.33 19.75
N ASN A 308 17.19 -20.68 20.00
CA ASN A 308 16.24 -21.06 18.96
C ASN A 308 15.09 -20.04 18.97
N MET A 309 14.88 -19.35 17.86
CA MET A 309 13.77 -18.43 17.66
C MET A 309 12.88 -18.95 16.53
N SER A 310 11.65 -19.36 16.90
CA SER A 310 10.67 -19.92 15.96
C SER A 310 9.49 -18.98 15.70
N SER A 311 9.24 -18.04 16.62
CA SER A 311 8.25 -16.98 16.54
C SER A 311 8.61 -15.86 17.53
N GLY A 312 7.76 -14.84 17.64
CA GLY A 312 7.90 -13.71 18.56
C GLY A 312 8.67 -12.52 17.96
N GLU A 313 8.82 -11.47 18.77
CA GLU A 313 9.38 -10.18 18.36
C GLU A 313 10.52 -9.73 19.27
N ILE A 314 11.66 -9.34 18.69
CA ILE A 314 12.73 -8.60 19.37
C ILE A 314 12.77 -7.21 18.74
N LYS A 315 12.27 -6.19 19.46
CA LYS A 315 12.09 -4.86 18.86
C LYS A 315 12.43 -3.66 19.72
N GLY A 316 12.93 -2.59 19.11
CA GLY A 316 13.19 -1.34 19.83
C GLY A 316 14.26 -1.46 20.93
N ASN A 317 15.10 -2.50 20.90
CA ASN A 317 16.18 -2.68 21.86
C ASN A 317 17.43 -1.93 21.40
N LYS A 318 18.28 -1.56 22.36
CA LYS A 318 19.42 -0.69 22.11
C LYS A 318 20.71 -1.18 22.72
N SER A 319 21.76 -1.29 21.91
CA SER A 319 23.14 -1.28 22.41
C SER A 319 23.72 0.13 22.30
N THR A 320 24.34 0.60 23.37
CA THR A 320 24.86 1.98 23.48
C THR A 320 26.37 2.06 23.61
N ASP A 321 27.08 0.92 23.66
CA ASP A 321 28.54 0.89 23.56
C ASP A 321 28.99 1.34 22.17
N SER A 322 30.15 1.98 22.10
CA SER A 322 30.81 2.32 20.83
C SER A 322 31.85 1.28 20.41
N ASN A 323 32.03 0.20 21.18
CA ASN A 323 32.98 -0.90 20.94
C ASN A 323 32.28 -2.24 20.60
N TYR A 324 30.96 -2.33 20.82
CA TYR A 324 30.20 -3.56 20.66
C TYR A 324 28.83 -3.30 20.02
N GLY A 325 28.31 -4.30 19.30
CA GLY A 325 27.10 -4.21 18.49
C GLY A 325 25.90 -4.99 19.01
N GLY A 326 24.96 -5.28 18.10
CA GLY A 326 23.79 -6.14 18.33
C GLY A 326 22.68 -5.44 19.09
N GLY A 327 22.03 -4.45 18.48
CA GLY A 327 20.89 -3.77 19.13
C GLY A 327 19.80 -4.76 19.54
N GLY A 328 19.43 -5.66 18.64
CA GLY A 328 18.50 -6.76 18.90
C GLY A 328 19.20 -7.97 19.51
N VAL A 329 20.09 -8.60 18.75
CA VAL A 329 20.83 -9.82 19.14
C VAL A 329 22.31 -9.65 18.83
N TYR A 330 23.17 -9.99 19.79
CA TYR A 330 24.61 -10.11 19.57
C TYR A 330 25.03 -11.56 19.78
N ILE A 331 25.72 -12.15 18.80
CA ILE A 331 26.18 -13.54 18.81
C ILE A 331 27.69 -13.56 19.06
N GLU A 332 28.11 -13.91 20.27
CA GLU A 332 29.52 -14.04 20.62
C GLU A 332 30.04 -15.45 20.28
N ALA A 333 29.32 -16.49 20.69
CA ALA A 333 29.64 -17.88 20.38
C ALA A 333 28.36 -18.73 20.39
N GLY A 334 28.48 -20.05 20.16
CA GLY A 334 27.34 -20.96 20.19
C GLY A 334 26.55 -21.00 18.87
N ARG A 335 25.28 -21.38 18.96
CA ARG A 335 24.39 -21.60 17.82
C ARG A 335 23.11 -20.80 18.01
N PHE A 336 22.83 -19.91 17.06
CA PHE A 336 21.54 -19.26 16.92
C PHE A 336 20.81 -19.82 15.69
N GLU A 337 19.62 -20.38 15.89
CA GLU A 337 18.71 -20.82 14.83
C GLU A 337 17.45 -19.96 14.84
N MET A 338 17.17 -19.30 13.72
CA MET A 338 15.96 -18.51 13.52
C MET A 338 15.14 -19.13 12.38
N SER A 339 14.03 -19.77 12.73
CA SER A 339 13.08 -20.36 11.77
C SER A 339 11.84 -19.48 11.55
N GLY A 340 11.68 -18.42 12.33
CA GLY A 340 10.56 -17.50 12.27
C GLY A 340 10.70 -16.36 13.29
N GLY A 341 9.70 -15.49 13.35
CA GLY A 341 9.70 -14.30 14.19
C GLY A 341 10.38 -13.08 13.54
N LYS A 342 10.38 -11.96 14.27
CA LYS A 342 10.81 -10.65 13.79
C LYS A 342 11.87 -10.03 14.69
N ILE A 343 12.94 -9.52 14.09
CA ILE A 343 13.94 -8.66 14.73
C ILE A 343 13.92 -7.32 14.02
N THR A 344 13.26 -6.32 14.61
CA THR A 344 12.97 -5.02 13.96
C THR A 344 13.14 -3.82 14.87
N ASP A 345 13.34 -2.63 14.31
CA ASP A 345 13.48 -1.38 15.06
C ASP A 345 14.56 -1.35 16.15
N ASN A 346 15.49 -2.31 16.15
CA ASN A 346 16.58 -2.32 17.12
C ASN A 346 17.70 -1.39 16.65
N SER A 347 18.48 -0.89 17.61
CA SER A 347 19.58 0.03 17.30
C SER A 347 20.87 -0.25 18.05
N SER A 348 22.01 -0.02 17.41
CA SER A 348 23.32 -0.04 18.02
C SER A 348 24.14 1.19 17.60
N LYS A 349 25.25 1.47 18.29
CA LYS A 349 26.17 2.55 17.87
C LYS A 349 27.32 2.07 16.97
N GLN A 350 27.65 0.77 17.00
CA GLN A 350 28.75 0.22 16.22
C GLN A 350 28.26 -0.72 15.10
N ASP A 351 27.91 -1.97 15.43
CA ASP A 351 27.62 -3.01 14.44
C ASP A 351 26.28 -3.69 14.74
N GLY A 352 25.65 -4.28 13.72
CA GLY A 352 24.41 -5.06 13.83
C GLY A 352 23.31 -4.37 14.62
N GLY A 353 22.60 -3.43 14.02
CA GLY A 353 21.42 -2.83 14.66
C GLY A 353 20.42 -3.91 15.07
N GLY A 354 20.21 -4.90 14.20
CA GLY A 354 19.34 -6.05 14.42
C GLY A 354 20.08 -7.22 15.04
N VAL A 355 20.86 -7.92 14.21
CA VAL A 355 21.69 -9.06 14.59
C VAL A 355 23.14 -8.77 14.23
N ASP A 356 24.03 -8.91 15.21
CA ASP A 356 25.48 -8.88 15.00
C ASP A 356 26.04 -10.31 15.13
N GLN A 357 26.48 -10.89 14.01
CA GLN A 357 27.14 -12.20 14.00
C GLN A 357 28.65 -12.06 14.19
N ASN A 358 29.08 -11.72 15.41
CA ASN A 358 30.51 -11.62 15.74
C ASN A 358 31.22 -12.98 15.78
N GLY A 359 30.57 -13.97 16.36
CA GLY A 359 31.05 -15.34 16.43
C GLY A 359 29.96 -16.36 16.19
N GLY A 360 30.16 -17.56 16.74
CA GLY A 360 29.20 -18.65 16.66
C GLY A 360 28.75 -19.02 15.24
N THR A 361 27.57 -19.62 15.16
CA THR A 361 26.86 -19.97 13.93
C THR A 361 25.46 -19.38 13.93
N LEU A 362 25.01 -18.89 12.78
CA LEU A 362 23.65 -18.43 12.54
C LEU A 362 23.02 -19.26 11.42
N THR A 363 21.89 -19.89 11.73
CA THR A 363 21.07 -20.63 10.76
C THR A 363 19.72 -19.96 10.61
N LEU A 364 19.35 -19.66 9.37
CA LEU A 364 18.11 -18.99 8.99
C LEU A 364 17.24 -19.95 8.17
N SER A 365 15.96 -20.05 8.51
CA SER A 365 14.97 -20.87 7.81
C SER A 365 13.56 -20.31 7.99
N GLY A 366 12.56 -20.93 7.36
CA GLY A 366 11.16 -20.55 7.49
C GLY A 366 10.91 -19.08 7.14
N THR A 367 10.15 -18.37 7.96
CA THR A 367 9.69 -16.99 7.68
C THR A 367 10.44 -15.94 8.52
N ALA A 368 11.75 -16.15 8.76
CA ALA A 368 12.56 -15.24 9.56
C ALA A 368 12.62 -13.83 8.95
N ILE A 369 12.46 -12.80 9.79
CA ILE A 369 12.53 -11.39 9.39
C ILE A 369 13.57 -10.65 10.23
N ILE A 370 14.56 -10.03 9.58
CA ILE A 370 15.56 -9.15 10.19
C ILE A 370 15.62 -7.88 9.33
N MET A 371 14.87 -6.86 9.73
CA MET A 371 14.62 -5.64 8.93
C MET A 371 14.44 -4.41 9.83
N GLU A 372 14.57 -3.21 9.27
CA GLU A 372 14.28 -1.94 9.97
C GLU A 372 15.18 -1.64 11.18
N ASN A 373 16.29 -2.37 11.33
CA ASN A 373 17.25 -2.14 12.39
C ASN A 373 18.39 -1.23 11.93
N LYS A 374 18.96 -0.48 12.88
CA LYS A 374 19.88 0.61 12.54
C LYS A 374 21.15 0.61 13.36
N VAL A 375 22.26 0.85 12.70
CA VAL A 375 23.46 1.38 13.34
C VAL A 375 23.40 2.88 13.19
N ASN A 376 23.29 3.59 14.31
CA ASN A 376 23.01 5.02 14.32
C ASN A 376 21.74 5.35 13.51
N ASN A 377 21.89 5.87 12.28
CA ASN A 377 20.79 6.19 11.37
C ASN A 377 20.78 5.37 10.08
N ASN A 378 21.75 4.47 9.89
CA ASN A 378 21.87 3.66 8.68
C ASN A 378 21.25 2.29 8.93
N GLU A 379 20.59 1.74 7.92
CA GLU A 379 20.15 0.34 7.95
C GLU A 379 21.36 -0.55 8.21
N ASN A 380 21.19 -1.45 9.18
CA ASN A 380 22.20 -2.43 9.56
C ASN A 380 21.48 -3.56 10.29
N ASN A 381 20.96 -4.48 9.49
CA ASN A 381 20.00 -5.49 9.91
C ASN A 381 20.75 -6.71 10.45
N LEU A 382 21.15 -7.62 9.57
CA LEU A 382 22.12 -8.67 9.88
C LEU A 382 23.52 -8.18 9.48
N TYR A 383 24.37 -7.96 10.48
CA TYR A 383 25.78 -7.66 10.27
C TYR A 383 26.63 -8.92 10.34
N LEU A 384 27.41 -9.15 9.27
CA LEU A 384 28.36 -10.24 9.21
C LEU A 384 29.77 -9.73 9.47
N GLU A 385 30.32 -10.11 10.62
CA GLU A 385 31.72 -9.84 10.95
C GLU A 385 32.69 -10.55 9.99
N LYS A 386 33.96 -10.15 10.06
CA LYS A 386 34.98 -10.60 9.11
C LYS A 386 35.02 -12.13 8.94
N GLY A 387 34.82 -12.59 7.71
CA GLY A 387 34.86 -14.01 7.35
C GLY A 387 33.66 -14.84 7.80
N LYS A 388 32.59 -14.19 8.31
CA LYS A 388 31.35 -14.87 8.70
C LYS A 388 30.40 -15.04 7.54
N THR A 389 29.61 -16.10 7.64
CA THR A 389 28.50 -16.42 6.73
C THR A 389 27.37 -17.03 7.55
N VAL A 390 26.16 -17.01 7.00
CA VAL A 390 25.00 -17.69 7.56
C VAL A 390 24.71 -19.00 6.84
N SER A 391 24.10 -19.96 7.53
CA SER A 391 23.40 -21.04 6.84
C SER A 391 21.96 -20.59 6.58
N ALA A 392 21.45 -20.79 5.36
CA ALA A 392 20.13 -20.31 4.93
C ALA A 392 19.35 -21.40 4.19
N SER A 393 19.35 -22.62 4.72
CA SER A 393 18.59 -23.72 4.14
C SER A 393 17.12 -23.64 4.54
N GLY A 394 16.20 -23.58 3.57
CA GLY A 394 14.76 -23.68 3.82
C GLY A 394 14.09 -22.38 4.24
N LEU A 395 14.59 -21.22 3.80
CA LEU A 395 13.82 -19.97 3.83
C LEU A 395 12.55 -20.12 2.98
N ALA A 396 11.43 -19.67 3.52
CA ALA A 396 10.12 -19.72 2.90
C ALA A 396 9.73 -18.33 2.35
N SER A 397 8.65 -18.29 1.55
CA SER A 397 8.05 -17.02 1.12
C SER A 397 7.64 -16.19 2.34
N GLY A 398 7.99 -14.91 2.34
CA GLY A 398 7.79 -13.99 3.47
C GLY A 398 9.02 -13.75 4.34
N ALA A 399 10.07 -14.57 4.23
CA ALA A 399 11.34 -14.25 4.86
C ALA A 399 12.02 -13.04 4.19
N VAL A 400 12.52 -12.11 5.00
CA VAL A 400 13.21 -10.90 4.53
C VAL A 400 14.36 -10.56 5.48
N ILE A 401 15.58 -10.59 4.96
CA ILE A 401 16.81 -10.36 5.71
C ILE A 401 17.60 -9.24 5.03
N GLY A 402 17.66 -8.08 5.68
CA GLY A 402 18.63 -7.05 5.33
C GLY A 402 20.03 -7.50 5.76
N VAL A 403 21.03 -7.28 4.92
CA VAL A 403 22.41 -7.67 5.20
C VAL A 403 23.40 -6.53 4.99
N THR A 404 24.31 -6.43 5.95
CA THR A 404 25.52 -5.64 5.91
C THR A 404 26.71 -6.57 6.18
N SER A 405 27.84 -6.37 5.50
CA SER A 405 29.06 -7.13 5.73
C SER A 405 30.20 -6.24 6.19
N PHE A 406 31.08 -6.79 7.03
CA PHE A 406 32.32 -6.13 7.46
C PHE A 406 33.20 -5.76 6.26
N ASP A 407 33.38 -6.69 5.33
CA ASP A 407 34.10 -6.42 4.09
C ASP A 407 33.18 -5.69 3.11
N ASP A 408 33.63 -4.57 2.56
CA ASP A 408 32.93 -3.88 1.47
C ASP A 408 33.10 -4.65 0.15
N PRO A 409 31.99 -4.98 -0.56
CA PRO A 409 32.06 -5.53 -1.91
C PRO A 409 32.85 -4.64 -2.86
N LYS A 410 33.76 -5.25 -3.62
CA LYS A 410 34.54 -4.57 -4.67
C LYS A 410 34.03 -5.01 -6.04
N GLU A 411 34.30 -4.18 -7.04
CA GLU A 411 33.97 -4.51 -8.43
C GLU A 411 34.69 -5.81 -8.84
N GLY A 412 33.94 -6.79 -9.34
CA GLY A 412 34.45 -8.12 -9.68
C GLY A 412 34.83 -9.02 -8.49
N SER A 413 34.66 -8.55 -7.25
CA SER A 413 35.00 -9.30 -6.03
C SER A 413 33.90 -9.16 -4.98
N PRO A 414 32.80 -9.93 -5.12
CA PRO A 414 31.68 -9.89 -4.20
C PRO A 414 32.03 -10.54 -2.85
N VAL A 415 31.22 -10.24 -1.82
CA VAL A 415 31.30 -10.87 -0.50
C VAL A 415 30.28 -11.99 -0.43
N THR A 416 30.69 -13.16 0.07
CA THR A 416 29.77 -14.29 0.27
C THR A 416 28.98 -14.10 1.56
N ILE A 417 27.65 -14.21 1.49
CA ILE A 417 26.75 -14.04 2.63
C ILE A 417 26.33 -15.39 3.20
N THR A 418 25.96 -16.34 2.34
CA THR A 418 25.53 -17.68 2.78
C THR A 418 26.61 -18.73 2.57
N SER A 419 26.70 -19.68 3.50
CA SER A 419 27.59 -20.84 3.43
C SER A 419 27.08 -21.93 2.49
N ASN A 420 25.76 -22.01 2.28
CA ASN A 420 25.07 -22.95 1.40
C ASN A 420 24.23 -22.22 0.33
N ALA A 421 23.77 -22.96 -0.67
CA ALA A 421 22.85 -22.45 -1.67
C ALA A 421 21.53 -22.00 -1.01
N ALA A 422 21.05 -20.81 -1.37
CA ALA A 422 19.85 -20.20 -0.79
C ALA A 422 19.20 -19.22 -1.79
N SER A 423 17.92 -18.90 -1.58
CA SER A 423 17.21 -17.96 -2.44
C SER A 423 17.66 -16.52 -2.16
N ALA A 424 18.19 -15.85 -3.18
CA ALA A 424 18.59 -14.45 -3.09
C ALA A 424 17.41 -13.48 -2.87
N GLU A 425 16.18 -13.89 -3.20
CA GLU A 425 14.99 -13.05 -3.07
C GLU A 425 14.62 -12.73 -1.61
N ASN A 426 15.06 -13.57 -0.68
CA ASN A 426 14.84 -13.38 0.75
C ASN A 426 15.86 -12.42 1.38
N PHE A 427 16.88 -12.00 0.64
CA PHE A 427 17.93 -11.10 1.11
C PHE A 427 17.83 -9.74 0.44
N LYS A 428 18.22 -8.70 1.17
CA LYS A 428 18.33 -7.32 0.68
C LYS A 428 19.63 -6.72 1.16
N SER A 429 20.27 -5.90 0.33
CA SER A 429 21.39 -5.08 0.79
C SER A 429 20.87 -3.94 1.65
N ASP A 430 21.48 -3.72 2.82
CA ASP A 430 21.20 -2.54 3.66
C ASP A 430 21.84 -1.26 3.09
N ASN A 431 22.74 -1.39 2.11
CA ASN A 431 23.43 -0.28 1.47
C ASN A 431 23.15 -0.27 -0.04
N SER A 432 22.58 0.83 -0.53
CA SER A 432 22.20 0.99 -1.94
C SER A 432 23.38 0.98 -2.92
N ALA A 433 24.61 1.15 -2.44
CA ALA A 433 25.83 0.96 -3.23
C ALA A 433 26.09 -0.52 -3.58
N TYR A 434 25.36 -1.45 -2.96
CA TYR A 434 25.48 -2.88 -3.16
C TYR A 434 24.12 -3.51 -3.51
N GLU A 435 24.16 -4.66 -4.16
CA GLU A 435 23.01 -5.45 -4.55
C GLU A 435 23.24 -6.94 -4.22
N ILE A 436 22.16 -7.70 -4.12
CA ILE A 436 22.21 -9.14 -3.87
C ILE A 436 22.34 -9.90 -5.19
N GLY A 437 23.13 -10.98 -5.18
CA GLY A 437 23.19 -11.94 -6.27
C GLY A 437 23.47 -13.34 -5.77
N THR A 438 23.79 -14.24 -6.70
CA THR A 438 24.25 -15.60 -6.39
C THR A 438 25.56 -15.92 -7.09
N ASP A 439 26.40 -16.73 -6.47
CA ASP A 439 27.58 -17.30 -7.12
C ASP A 439 27.23 -18.55 -7.96
N ALA A 440 28.24 -19.17 -8.58
CA ALA A 440 28.07 -20.31 -9.47
C ALA A 440 27.50 -21.58 -8.79
N ILE A 441 27.58 -21.67 -7.46
CA ILE A 441 27.02 -22.79 -6.69
C ILE A 441 25.74 -22.40 -5.95
N GLY A 442 25.19 -21.21 -6.23
CA GLY A 442 23.91 -20.74 -5.70
C GLY A 442 23.98 -20.11 -4.31
N ARG A 443 25.17 -19.84 -3.76
CA ARG A 443 25.29 -19.09 -2.50
C ARG A 443 24.96 -17.63 -2.73
N VAL A 444 24.28 -17.01 -1.77
CA VAL A 444 23.95 -15.59 -1.81
C VAL A 444 25.22 -14.78 -1.59
N ILE A 445 25.39 -13.76 -2.42
CA ILE A 445 26.53 -12.86 -2.40
C ILE A 445 26.03 -11.40 -2.38
N LEU A 446 26.82 -10.54 -1.76
CA LEU A 446 26.67 -9.09 -1.81
C LEU A 446 27.71 -8.55 -2.81
N LYS A 447 27.25 -7.84 -3.83
CA LYS A 447 28.10 -7.32 -4.92
C LYS A 447 27.93 -5.83 -5.10
N LYS A 448 28.96 -5.16 -5.59
CA LYS A 448 28.90 -3.73 -5.88
C LYS A 448 27.94 -3.44 -7.02
N THR A 449 27.01 -2.51 -6.79
CA THR A 449 26.06 -2.07 -7.81
C THR A 449 26.84 -1.46 -8.97
N THR A 450 26.65 -1.99 -10.17
CA THR A 450 27.32 -1.46 -11.37
C THR A 450 26.49 -0.33 -11.94
N THR A 451 27.12 0.81 -12.22
CA THR A 451 26.44 1.98 -12.81
C THR A 451 26.93 2.26 -14.23
N CYS A 452 26.05 2.80 -15.07
CA CYS A 452 26.31 3.25 -16.43
C CYS A 452 26.11 4.76 -16.52
N ASN A 453 26.94 5.45 -17.30
CA ASN A 453 26.76 6.86 -17.64
C ASN A 453 26.13 6.98 -19.03
N VAL A 454 25.04 7.75 -19.15
CA VAL A 454 24.44 8.13 -20.43
C VAL A 454 24.63 9.62 -20.64
N ILE A 455 25.37 9.98 -21.68
CA ILE A 455 25.71 11.37 -22.01
C ILE A 455 25.22 11.72 -23.42
N VAL A 456 24.35 12.72 -23.51
CA VAL A 456 23.84 13.29 -24.75
C VAL A 456 24.41 14.69 -24.93
N SER A 457 25.28 14.87 -25.91
CA SER A 457 25.83 16.19 -26.24
C SER A 457 24.95 16.89 -27.27
N ILE A 458 24.67 18.18 -27.07
CA ILE A 458 23.95 19.02 -28.05
C ILE A 458 24.87 20.15 -28.55
N PRO A 459 24.73 20.61 -29.80
CA PRO A 459 25.55 21.68 -30.34
C PRO A 459 25.12 23.08 -29.84
N ASP A 460 26.09 23.94 -29.53
CA ASP A 460 25.88 25.31 -29.03
C ASP A 460 25.42 26.33 -30.10
N ASN A 461 25.00 25.86 -31.27
CA ASN A 461 24.58 26.69 -32.40
C ASN A 461 23.07 27.01 -32.39
N GLY A 462 22.35 26.61 -31.34
CA GLY A 462 20.91 26.83 -31.20
C GLY A 462 20.04 25.92 -32.08
N SER A 463 20.62 24.92 -32.77
CA SER A 463 19.87 23.97 -33.60
C SER A 463 19.05 22.96 -32.80
N ILE A 464 19.36 22.78 -31.51
CA ILE A 464 18.63 21.90 -30.59
C ILE A 464 18.42 22.64 -29.27
N LYS A 465 17.26 22.45 -28.66
CA LYS A 465 16.91 22.93 -27.33
C LYS A 465 16.59 21.73 -26.44
N HIS A 466 17.18 21.68 -25.25
CA HIS A 466 16.84 20.67 -24.24
C HIS A 466 15.70 21.18 -23.35
N ILE A 467 14.67 20.37 -23.16
CA ILE A 467 13.58 20.71 -22.24
C ILE A 467 13.95 20.29 -20.83
N MET A 468 14.31 21.27 -20.00
CA MET A 468 14.84 21.07 -18.64
C MET A 468 13.86 20.44 -17.63
N ASN A 469 12.56 20.34 -17.97
CA ASN A 469 11.56 19.66 -17.14
C ASN A 469 11.61 18.13 -17.25
N TYR A 470 12.50 17.60 -18.10
CA TYR A 470 12.75 16.18 -18.30
C TYR A 470 14.18 15.80 -17.89
N GLY A 471 14.55 14.53 -18.07
CA GLY A 471 15.86 13.99 -17.69
C GLY A 471 17.02 14.81 -18.22
N GLY A 472 18.08 14.91 -17.41
CA GLY A 472 19.29 15.64 -17.75
C GLY A 472 20.05 15.02 -18.92
N LEU A 473 20.86 15.83 -19.63
CA LEU A 473 21.73 15.37 -20.71
C LEU A 473 22.87 14.44 -20.25
N SER A 474 23.15 14.39 -18.95
CA SER A 474 24.11 13.48 -18.34
C SER A 474 23.44 12.78 -17.18
N GLN A 475 23.28 11.46 -17.27
CA GLN A 475 22.64 10.63 -16.26
C GLN A 475 23.54 9.47 -15.87
N LYS A 476 23.67 9.23 -14.57
CA LYS A 476 24.33 8.04 -14.02
C LYS A 476 23.25 7.13 -13.45
N VAL A 477 23.08 5.95 -14.01
CA VAL A 477 22.03 4.99 -13.64
C VAL A 477 22.62 3.63 -13.28
N THR A 478 21.95 2.89 -12.40
CA THR A 478 22.31 1.49 -12.16
C THR A 478 22.08 0.66 -13.42
N LYS A 479 23.01 -0.22 -13.75
CA LYS A 479 22.92 -1.11 -14.93
C LYS A 479 21.62 -1.92 -14.86
N GLY A 480 20.80 -1.86 -15.91
CA GLY A 480 19.49 -2.51 -15.94
C GLY A 480 18.32 -1.65 -15.43
N ASN A 481 18.57 -0.42 -14.98
CA ASN A 481 17.52 0.57 -14.71
C ASN A 481 17.36 1.54 -15.88
N SER A 482 16.14 2.05 -16.06
CA SER A 482 15.87 3.03 -17.11
C SER A 482 16.41 4.43 -16.79
N ILE A 483 16.83 5.17 -17.82
CA ILE A 483 17.10 6.61 -17.70
C ILE A 483 15.79 7.38 -17.56
N GLU A 484 15.86 8.55 -16.91
CA GLU A 484 14.80 9.54 -17.05
C GLU A 484 14.74 9.98 -18.52
N PRO A 485 13.56 9.97 -19.17
CA PRO A 485 13.46 10.34 -20.57
C PRO A 485 14.03 11.74 -20.82
N ILE A 486 14.86 11.88 -21.86
CA ILE A 486 15.40 13.16 -22.29
C ILE A 486 14.57 13.63 -23.47
N ILE A 487 14.00 14.84 -23.40
CA ILE A 487 13.28 15.45 -24.54
C ILE A 487 14.09 16.59 -25.14
N LEU A 488 14.28 16.52 -26.46
CA LEU A 488 14.97 17.52 -27.25
C LEU A 488 14.03 18.10 -28.31
N GLU A 489 14.00 19.41 -28.42
CA GLU A 489 13.28 20.15 -29.46
C GLU A 489 14.24 20.68 -30.52
N ALA A 490 13.80 20.74 -31.76
CA ALA A 490 14.56 21.38 -32.81
C ALA A 490 14.52 22.92 -32.63
N GLY A 491 15.66 23.57 -32.83
CA GLY A 491 15.79 25.02 -32.84
C GLY A 491 15.00 25.69 -33.96
N GLU A 492 14.89 27.01 -33.90
CA GLU A 492 14.21 27.78 -34.95
C GLU A 492 14.93 27.59 -36.29
N GLY A 493 14.19 27.21 -37.34
CA GLY A 493 14.77 26.88 -38.64
C GLY A 493 15.41 25.49 -38.74
N TYR A 494 15.24 24.60 -37.75
CA TYR A 494 15.74 23.22 -37.77
C TYR A 494 14.64 22.18 -37.56
N TYR A 495 14.90 20.92 -37.90
CA TYR A 495 14.03 19.77 -37.64
C TYR A 495 14.85 18.49 -37.43
N PHE A 496 14.30 17.48 -36.75
CA PHE A 496 14.90 16.16 -36.66
C PHE A 496 14.47 15.30 -37.86
N SER A 497 15.44 14.98 -38.72
CA SER A 497 15.27 14.02 -39.82
C SER A 497 15.27 12.57 -39.30
N ASP A 498 14.79 11.63 -40.09
CA ASP A 498 14.84 10.20 -39.71
C ASP A 498 16.29 9.70 -39.55
N ALA A 499 17.21 10.28 -40.32
CA ALA A 499 18.64 10.03 -40.18
C ALA A 499 19.17 10.53 -38.82
N ASP A 500 18.81 11.75 -38.42
CA ASP A 500 19.17 12.31 -37.11
C ASP A 500 18.68 11.40 -35.96
N ILE A 501 17.45 10.90 -36.05
CA ILE A 501 16.83 10.03 -35.03
C ILE A 501 17.51 8.64 -34.99
N SER A 502 17.74 8.03 -36.15
CA SER A 502 18.36 6.69 -36.24
C SER A 502 19.77 6.67 -35.63
N ASN A 503 20.52 7.77 -35.76
CA ASN A 503 21.87 7.93 -35.23
C ASN A 503 21.92 8.03 -33.69
N LEU A 504 20.77 8.18 -33.02
CA LEU A 504 20.67 8.27 -31.55
C LEU A 504 20.28 6.96 -30.88
N THR A 505 19.87 5.95 -31.66
CA THR A 505 19.52 4.63 -31.11
C THR A 505 20.80 3.83 -30.79
N ARG A 506 20.88 3.25 -29.59
CA ARG A 506 22.01 2.44 -29.10
C ARG A 506 21.48 1.18 -28.42
N ASP A 507 22.36 0.24 -28.11
CA ASP A 507 21.96 -0.92 -27.31
C ASP A 507 21.42 -0.44 -25.95
N GLY A 508 20.20 -0.86 -25.61
CA GLY A 508 19.48 -0.39 -24.42
C GLY A 508 18.90 1.04 -24.49
N ILE A 509 19.13 1.84 -25.54
CA ILE A 509 18.58 3.20 -25.68
C ILE A 509 17.83 3.37 -27.00
N SER A 510 16.60 3.88 -26.91
CA SER A 510 15.73 4.15 -28.04
C SER A 510 15.40 5.64 -28.14
N THR A 511 15.17 6.09 -29.38
CA THR A 511 14.76 7.47 -29.66
C THR A 511 13.48 7.46 -30.48
N THR A 512 12.46 8.17 -30.00
CA THR A 512 11.14 8.26 -30.66
C THR A 512 10.81 9.71 -31.02
N LYS A 513 10.22 9.91 -32.21
CA LYS A 513 9.71 11.21 -32.64
C LYS A 513 8.32 11.43 -32.10
N GLN A 514 8.10 12.60 -31.48
CA GLN A 514 6.82 12.99 -30.90
C GLN A 514 5.97 13.75 -31.93
N ALA A 515 4.66 13.89 -31.65
CA ALA A 515 3.70 14.54 -32.55
C ALA A 515 4.00 16.03 -32.78
N ASP A 516 4.62 16.71 -31.81
CA ASP A 516 5.06 18.10 -31.89
C ASP A 516 6.39 18.29 -32.64
N GLY A 517 7.00 17.19 -33.11
CA GLY A 517 8.29 17.20 -33.81
C GLY A 517 9.52 17.16 -32.91
N SER A 518 9.36 17.14 -31.58
CA SER A 518 10.44 16.85 -30.63
C SER A 518 10.85 15.37 -30.70
N ILE A 519 11.98 15.03 -30.07
CA ILE A 519 12.43 13.65 -29.90
C ILE A 519 12.54 13.30 -28.42
N LYS A 520 12.17 12.07 -28.07
CA LYS A 520 12.28 11.51 -26.72
C LYS A 520 13.30 10.36 -26.74
N ILE A 521 14.32 10.46 -25.90
CA ILE A 521 15.35 9.44 -25.70
C ILE A 521 15.06 8.74 -24.38
N GLU A 522 14.90 7.42 -24.42
CA GLU A 522 14.61 6.60 -23.24
C GLU A 522 15.13 5.18 -23.40
N GLY A 523 15.28 4.48 -22.28
CA GLY A 523 15.70 3.08 -22.28
C GLY A 523 16.51 2.71 -21.05
N THR A 524 17.07 1.50 -21.09
CA THR A 524 17.74 0.83 -19.98
C THR A 524 19.17 0.48 -20.42
N PRO A 525 20.17 1.34 -20.16
CA PRO A 525 21.54 1.11 -20.60
C PRO A 525 22.18 -0.07 -19.86
N ASN A 526 23.03 -0.81 -20.59
CA ASN A 526 23.80 -1.93 -20.06
C ASN A 526 25.32 -1.65 -19.98
N SER A 527 25.76 -0.51 -20.49
CA SER A 527 27.12 0.03 -20.45
C SER A 527 27.10 1.56 -20.51
N ASP A 528 28.26 2.20 -20.35
CA ASP A 528 28.39 3.64 -20.62
C ASP A 528 28.07 3.94 -22.10
N ILE A 529 27.28 4.99 -22.33
CA ILE A 529 26.80 5.43 -23.64
C ILE A 529 27.04 6.93 -23.76
N SER A 530 27.68 7.34 -24.85
CA SER A 530 27.86 8.76 -25.18
C SER A 530 27.61 9.00 -26.66
N PHE A 531 26.82 10.02 -26.99
CA PHE A 531 26.55 10.41 -28.37
C PHE A 531 26.16 11.90 -28.47
N THR A 532 26.26 12.43 -29.69
CA THR A 532 25.90 13.83 -29.99
C THR A 532 24.60 13.85 -30.79
N ALA A 533 23.62 14.63 -30.35
CA ALA A 533 22.40 14.89 -31.10
C ALA A 533 22.64 15.94 -32.19
N THR A 534 22.06 15.71 -33.37
CA THR A 534 22.09 16.63 -34.51
C THR A 534 20.67 16.96 -34.97
N ALA A 535 20.49 18.14 -35.55
CA ALA A 535 19.25 18.54 -36.19
C ALA A 535 19.56 19.15 -37.56
N SER A 536 18.73 18.83 -38.54
CA SER A 536 18.86 19.28 -39.93
C SER A 536 18.26 20.67 -40.12
N LYS A 537 18.91 21.54 -40.90
CA LYS A 537 18.35 22.87 -41.24
C LYS A 537 17.11 22.69 -42.13
N LYS A 538 16.03 23.42 -41.85
CA LYS A 538 14.85 23.50 -42.72
C LYS A 538 15.27 24.15 -44.06
N PRO A 539 14.76 23.66 -45.20
CA PRO A 539 15.05 24.28 -46.49
C PRO A 539 14.51 25.72 -46.54
N ASP A 540 15.33 26.67 -47.01
CA ASP A 540 14.93 28.06 -47.20
C ASP A 540 13.85 28.12 -48.29
N THR A 541 12.68 28.70 -47.99
CA THR A 541 11.55 28.76 -48.92
C THR A 541 11.45 30.15 -49.54
N THR A 542 11.75 30.29 -50.84
CA THR A 542 11.51 31.53 -51.59
C THR A 542 10.00 31.74 -51.77
N THR A 543 9.51 32.96 -51.59
CA THR A 543 8.10 33.34 -51.87
C THR A 543 8.04 34.52 -52.82
N HIS A 544 7.03 34.56 -53.68
CA HIS A 544 6.73 35.64 -54.61
C HIS A 544 5.34 36.21 -54.38
N THR A 545 5.17 37.50 -54.63
CA THR A 545 3.90 38.21 -54.37
C THR A 545 3.10 38.39 -55.64
N ILE A 546 1.84 37.96 -55.63
CA ILE A 546 0.84 38.27 -56.67
C ILE A 546 -0.10 39.34 -56.14
N THR A 547 -0.23 40.47 -56.85
CA THR A 547 -1.11 41.57 -56.44
C THR A 547 -2.38 41.56 -57.27
N ALA A 548 -3.53 41.35 -56.64
CA ALA A 548 -4.84 41.31 -57.28
C ALA A 548 -5.64 42.59 -57.02
N THR A 549 -6.08 43.28 -58.07
CA THR A 549 -6.84 44.52 -57.96
C THR A 549 -8.13 44.51 -58.79
N VAL A 550 -9.12 45.29 -58.33
CA VAL A 550 -10.39 45.49 -59.03
C VAL A 550 -10.55 46.97 -59.36
N GLU A 551 -10.73 47.27 -60.64
CA GLU A 551 -10.96 48.61 -61.14
C GLU A 551 -12.48 48.88 -61.30
N GLY A 552 -12.97 50.00 -60.77
CA GLY A 552 -14.36 50.44 -60.93
C GLY A 552 -15.42 49.79 -60.02
N GLY A 553 -15.06 48.77 -59.22
CA GLY A 553 -15.87 48.29 -58.09
C GLY A 553 -17.19 47.59 -58.44
N LYS A 554 -17.36 47.10 -59.67
CA LYS A 554 -18.58 46.39 -60.14
C LYS A 554 -18.44 44.86 -60.16
N GLY A 555 -17.55 44.34 -59.31
CA GLY A 555 -17.33 42.93 -59.05
C GLY A 555 -16.20 42.75 -58.04
N THR A 556 -15.76 41.51 -57.83
CA THR A 556 -14.68 41.17 -56.89
C THR A 556 -13.69 40.18 -57.51
N ILE A 557 -12.48 40.15 -56.95
CA ILE A 557 -11.47 39.10 -57.19
C ILE A 557 -11.06 38.52 -55.83
N SER A 558 -10.88 37.21 -55.75
CA SER A 558 -10.52 36.51 -54.51
C SER A 558 -9.43 35.46 -54.76
N PRO A 559 -8.33 35.45 -54.00
CA PRO A 559 -7.96 36.46 -52.98
C PRO A 559 -7.70 37.86 -53.59
N ASN A 560 -7.93 38.94 -52.82
CA ASN A 560 -7.64 40.32 -53.24
C ASN A 560 -6.37 40.86 -52.57
N GLY A 561 -5.79 41.93 -53.13
CA GLY A 561 -4.59 42.56 -52.60
C GLY A 561 -3.33 41.71 -52.82
N SER A 562 -2.36 41.83 -51.92
CA SER A 562 -1.08 41.13 -52.01
C SER A 562 -1.18 39.70 -51.48
N VAL A 563 -0.92 38.72 -52.34
CA VAL A 563 -0.99 37.28 -52.06
C VAL A 563 0.42 36.70 -52.14
N SER A 564 0.91 36.09 -51.06
CA SER A 564 2.23 35.47 -51.02
C SER A 564 2.15 34.00 -51.43
N VAL A 565 2.91 33.60 -52.44
CA VAL A 565 2.94 32.25 -53.02
C VAL A 565 4.36 31.72 -52.96
N LYS A 566 4.56 30.46 -52.53
CA LYS A 566 5.89 29.83 -52.53
C LYS A 566 6.39 29.60 -53.96
N GLU A 567 7.69 29.71 -54.18
CA GLU A 567 8.31 29.44 -55.48
C GLU A 567 7.95 28.04 -55.98
N GLY A 568 7.39 27.97 -57.19
CA GLY A 568 6.94 26.73 -57.84
C GLY A 568 5.50 26.30 -57.53
N GLU A 569 4.83 26.90 -56.55
CA GLU A 569 3.42 26.63 -56.26
C GLU A 569 2.49 27.37 -57.22
N SER A 570 1.22 26.95 -57.26
CA SER A 570 0.19 27.58 -58.08
C SER A 570 -0.81 28.35 -57.23
N GLN A 571 -1.33 29.47 -57.73
CA GLN A 571 -2.36 30.27 -57.07
C GLN A 571 -3.54 30.54 -58.01
N VAL A 572 -4.73 30.19 -57.54
CA VAL A 572 -5.99 30.43 -58.25
C VAL A 572 -6.63 31.73 -57.75
N PHE A 573 -7.11 32.55 -58.67
CA PHE A 573 -7.94 33.72 -58.43
C PHE A 573 -9.32 33.49 -59.02
N THR A 574 -10.36 33.75 -58.22
CA THR A 574 -11.76 33.70 -58.65
C THR A 574 -12.29 35.11 -58.81
N ILE A 575 -12.86 35.41 -59.97
CA ILE A 575 -13.43 36.70 -60.34
C ILE A 575 -14.95 36.54 -60.33
N THR A 576 -15.62 37.40 -59.56
CA THR A 576 -17.08 37.39 -59.45
C THR A 576 -17.62 38.75 -59.86
N PRO A 577 -18.14 38.90 -61.09
CA PRO A 577 -18.90 40.09 -61.49
C PRO A 577 -20.13 40.29 -60.59
N ASN A 578 -20.50 41.54 -60.31
CA ASN A 578 -21.78 41.81 -59.67
C ASN A 578 -22.94 41.48 -60.62
N LYS A 579 -24.13 41.22 -60.07
CA LYS A 579 -25.34 40.93 -60.87
C LYS A 579 -25.58 42.01 -61.94
N GLY A 580 -25.68 41.60 -63.20
CA GLY A 580 -25.88 42.49 -64.36
C GLY A 580 -24.58 43.00 -65.02
N TYR A 581 -23.41 42.55 -64.56
CA TYR A 581 -22.11 42.92 -65.12
C TYR A 581 -21.36 41.67 -65.58
N GLU A 582 -20.52 41.83 -66.60
CA GLU A 582 -19.55 40.82 -67.07
C GLU A 582 -18.12 41.40 -67.02
N ILE A 583 -17.11 40.55 -67.12
CA ILE A 583 -15.71 40.99 -67.17
C ILE A 583 -15.51 41.86 -68.42
N ALA A 584 -15.09 43.11 -68.22
CA ALA A 584 -14.75 44.03 -69.30
C ALA A 584 -13.32 43.81 -69.79
N SER A 585 -12.39 43.68 -68.85
CA SER A 585 -10.97 43.43 -69.12
C SER A 585 -10.35 42.72 -67.92
N LEU A 586 -9.45 41.78 -68.21
CA LEU A 586 -8.57 41.15 -67.23
C LEU A 586 -7.14 41.32 -67.74
N LYS A 587 -6.28 41.93 -66.93
CA LYS A 587 -4.87 42.12 -67.26
C LYS A 587 -4.01 41.33 -66.29
N VAL A 588 -3.04 40.61 -66.81
CA VAL A 588 -2.02 39.91 -66.03
C VAL A 588 -0.67 40.47 -66.40
N ASP A 589 0.06 40.97 -65.40
CA ASP A 589 1.32 41.71 -65.57
C ASP A 589 1.19 42.84 -66.60
N GLY A 590 0.05 43.55 -66.57
CA GLY A 590 -0.29 44.64 -67.49
C GLY A 590 -0.69 44.20 -68.91
N LYS A 591 -0.64 42.91 -69.25
CA LYS A 591 -1.06 42.37 -70.55
C LYS A 591 -2.49 41.87 -70.52
N GLU A 592 -3.25 42.19 -71.55
CA GLU A 592 -4.66 41.82 -71.65
C GLU A 592 -4.85 40.33 -71.93
N VAL A 593 -5.66 39.66 -71.12
CA VAL A 593 -6.04 38.26 -71.28
C VAL A 593 -7.18 38.19 -72.30
N VAL A 594 -6.96 37.48 -73.40
CA VAL A 594 -7.98 37.28 -74.44
C VAL A 594 -9.03 36.31 -73.92
N ASN A 595 -10.32 36.70 -73.98
CA ASN A 595 -11.47 35.91 -73.50
C ASN A 595 -11.34 35.48 -72.02
N PRO A 596 -11.29 36.43 -71.07
CA PRO A 596 -11.06 36.10 -69.67
C PRO A 596 -12.22 35.30 -69.07
N SER A 597 -11.87 34.29 -68.28
CA SER A 597 -12.84 33.47 -67.54
C SER A 597 -13.03 34.01 -66.11
N ASN A 598 -14.04 33.51 -65.39
CA ASN A 598 -14.26 33.83 -63.97
C ASN A 598 -13.19 33.24 -63.03
N THR A 599 -12.18 32.56 -63.57
CA THR A 599 -11.00 32.13 -62.82
C THR A 599 -9.72 32.43 -63.59
N TYR A 600 -8.64 32.69 -62.87
CA TYR A 600 -7.30 32.79 -63.43
C TYR A 600 -6.33 32.07 -62.50
N THR A 601 -5.54 31.14 -63.05
CA THR A 601 -4.55 30.39 -62.27
C THR A 601 -3.15 30.80 -62.71
N PHE A 602 -2.37 31.33 -61.77
CA PHE A 602 -0.92 31.38 -61.92
C PHE A 602 -0.38 30.00 -61.56
N THR A 603 0.22 29.30 -62.52
CA THR A 603 0.87 28.01 -62.28
C THR A 603 2.37 28.18 -62.14
N ASN A 604 2.99 27.46 -61.21
CA ASN A 604 4.46 27.47 -61.04
C ASN A 604 5.02 28.91 -60.91
N VAL A 605 4.62 29.60 -59.86
CA VAL A 605 5.00 31.00 -59.62
C VAL A 605 6.48 31.08 -59.29
N THR A 606 7.28 31.72 -60.14
CA THR A 606 8.75 31.89 -59.95
C THR A 606 9.18 33.36 -59.85
N SER A 607 8.21 34.28 -59.85
CA SER A 607 8.42 35.72 -59.70
C SER A 607 7.12 36.40 -59.24
N GLY A 608 7.18 37.66 -58.82
CA GLY A 608 5.96 38.41 -58.49
C GLY A 608 5.12 38.71 -59.72
N HIS A 609 3.80 38.78 -59.55
CA HIS A 609 2.83 39.04 -60.63
C HIS A 609 1.77 40.06 -60.24
N THR A 610 1.04 40.62 -61.21
CA THR A 610 -0.19 41.40 -60.98
C THR A 610 -1.36 40.82 -61.77
N ILE A 611 -2.57 40.95 -61.21
CA ILE A 611 -3.82 40.61 -61.88
C ILE A 611 -4.85 41.70 -61.60
N ASP A 612 -5.27 42.40 -62.65
CA ASP A 612 -6.14 43.57 -62.58
C ASP A 612 -7.42 43.30 -63.38
N VAL A 613 -8.59 43.41 -62.74
CA VAL A 613 -9.88 43.12 -63.39
C VAL A 613 -10.82 44.32 -63.39
N SER A 614 -11.52 44.55 -64.50
CA SER A 614 -12.60 45.53 -64.62
C SER A 614 -13.87 44.90 -65.21
N PHE A 615 -15.01 45.56 -65.02
CA PHE A 615 -16.34 45.02 -65.36
C PHE A 615 -17.16 46.03 -66.18
N LYS A 616 -18.05 45.53 -67.05
CA LYS A 616 -18.99 46.31 -67.87
C LYS A 616 -20.40 45.72 -67.77
N GLU A 617 -21.43 46.51 -68.06
CA GLU A 617 -22.82 46.03 -68.06
C GLU A 617 -23.03 44.95 -69.12
N GLN A 618 -23.69 43.87 -68.72
CA GLN A 618 -23.92 42.69 -69.55
C GLN A 618 -25.16 42.91 -70.45
N ALA A 619 -25.00 42.71 -71.76
CA ALA A 619 -26.13 42.70 -72.69
C ALA A 619 -26.98 41.44 -72.50
N VAL A 620 -28.30 41.60 -72.37
CA VAL A 620 -29.21 40.49 -72.02
C VAL A 620 -29.44 39.57 -73.22
N VAL A 621 -28.78 38.41 -73.22
CA VAL A 621 -29.07 37.25 -74.08
C VAL A 621 -29.63 36.13 -73.17
N PRO A 622 -30.80 35.53 -73.48
CA PRO A 622 -31.40 34.50 -72.61
C PRO A 622 -30.52 33.23 -72.58
N PRO A 623 -30.33 32.60 -71.40
CA PRO A 623 -29.52 31.38 -71.29
C PRO A 623 -30.24 30.16 -71.89
N ALA A 624 -29.49 29.30 -72.58
CA ALA A 624 -29.97 28.04 -73.11
C ALA A 624 -30.15 27.01 -71.99
N VAL A 625 -31.35 26.42 -71.88
CA VAL A 625 -31.66 25.33 -70.94
C VAL A 625 -30.97 24.05 -71.44
N GLU A 626 -30.34 23.26 -70.56
CA GLU A 626 -29.74 21.95 -70.93
C GLU A 626 -30.77 20.81 -70.84
N ALA A 627 -30.60 19.78 -71.67
CA ALA A 627 -31.46 18.59 -71.65
C ALA A 627 -31.33 17.83 -70.31
N PRO A 628 -32.38 17.15 -69.83
CA PRO A 628 -32.39 16.50 -68.52
C PRO A 628 -31.44 15.29 -68.48
N THR A 629 -30.88 15.01 -67.31
CA THR A 629 -30.01 13.85 -67.06
C THR A 629 -30.54 13.03 -65.88
N ILE A 630 -30.59 11.70 -66.01
CA ILE A 630 -30.98 10.81 -64.90
C ILE A 630 -29.78 10.63 -63.98
N THR A 631 -29.93 11.05 -62.72
CA THR A 631 -28.90 10.91 -61.67
C THR A 631 -29.07 9.61 -60.88
N LYS A 632 -30.27 9.03 -60.87
CA LYS A 632 -30.53 7.74 -60.23
C LYS A 632 -31.58 6.92 -60.97
N GLN A 633 -31.18 5.70 -61.33
CA GLN A 633 -32.04 4.75 -62.02
C GLN A 633 -33.02 4.07 -61.03
N PRO A 634 -34.26 3.76 -61.47
CA PRO A 634 -35.19 2.98 -60.67
C PRO A 634 -34.61 1.59 -60.34
N GLN A 635 -35.13 0.98 -59.28
CA GLN A 635 -34.72 -0.36 -58.83
C GLN A 635 -35.87 -1.37 -58.98
N PRO A 636 -35.60 -2.66 -59.20
CA PRO A 636 -36.64 -3.70 -59.24
C PRO A 636 -37.30 -3.87 -57.87
N VAL A 637 -38.60 -4.14 -57.86
CA VAL A 637 -39.43 -4.25 -56.64
C VAL A 637 -40.04 -5.65 -56.56
N SER A 638 -40.07 -6.24 -55.36
CA SER A 638 -40.70 -7.53 -55.09
C SER A 638 -41.73 -7.39 -53.97
N VAL A 639 -43.00 -7.73 -54.24
CA VAL A 639 -44.13 -7.60 -53.30
C VAL A 639 -45.04 -8.82 -53.34
N LYS A 640 -45.92 -8.96 -52.35
CA LYS A 640 -47.00 -9.97 -52.38
C LYS A 640 -48.24 -9.42 -53.09
N VAL A 641 -49.12 -10.32 -53.54
CA VAL A 641 -50.40 -9.91 -54.14
C VAL A 641 -51.20 -9.02 -53.18
N GLY A 642 -51.59 -7.83 -53.65
CA GLY A 642 -52.34 -6.83 -52.88
C GLY A 642 -51.48 -5.79 -52.17
N GLU A 643 -50.15 -5.95 -52.11
CA GLU A 643 -49.25 -4.96 -51.53
C GLU A 643 -48.90 -3.83 -52.52
N THR A 644 -48.46 -2.71 -51.96
CA THR A 644 -48.04 -1.53 -52.73
C THR A 644 -46.63 -1.71 -53.29
N ALA A 645 -46.44 -1.49 -54.59
CA ALA A 645 -45.11 -1.42 -55.22
C ALA A 645 -44.80 0.01 -55.71
N THR A 646 -43.62 0.55 -55.41
CA THR A 646 -43.22 1.91 -55.80
C THR A 646 -41.89 1.91 -56.54
N PHE A 647 -41.85 2.57 -57.71
CA PHE A 647 -40.65 2.84 -58.49
C PHE A 647 -40.32 4.33 -58.43
N THR A 648 -39.04 4.69 -58.32
CA THR A 648 -38.58 6.09 -58.22
C THR A 648 -37.44 6.36 -59.20
N VAL A 649 -37.39 7.55 -59.78
CA VAL A 649 -36.28 8.03 -60.63
C VAL A 649 -35.84 9.41 -60.11
N GLU A 650 -34.54 9.69 -60.09
CA GLU A 650 -34.03 11.03 -59.81
C GLU A 650 -33.35 11.59 -61.07
N ALA A 651 -33.66 12.85 -61.40
CA ALA A 651 -33.10 13.52 -62.58
C ALA A 651 -32.72 14.97 -62.27
N ALA A 652 -31.67 15.46 -62.95
CA ALA A 652 -31.20 16.83 -62.90
C ALA A 652 -31.59 17.58 -64.18
N GLY A 653 -32.09 18.81 -64.00
CA GLY A 653 -32.49 19.74 -65.05
C GLY A 653 -33.58 20.68 -64.56
N GLU A 654 -33.81 21.78 -65.28
CA GLU A 654 -34.90 22.72 -64.98
C GLU A 654 -36.17 22.36 -65.76
N GLY A 655 -37.35 22.60 -65.18
CA GLY A 655 -38.64 22.38 -65.85
C GLY A 655 -38.94 20.91 -66.19
N LEU A 656 -38.52 19.99 -65.33
CA LEU A 656 -38.67 18.55 -65.55
C LEU A 656 -40.14 18.11 -65.56
N SER A 657 -40.45 17.22 -66.49
CA SER A 657 -41.70 16.48 -66.61
C SER A 657 -41.39 15.00 -66.71
N TYR A 658 -42.22 14.15 -66.11
CA TYR A 658 -41.99 12.71 -66.03
C TYR A 658 -43.14 11.98 -66.71
N GLN A 659 -42.86 10.80 -67.26
CA GLN A 659 -43.87 9.88 -67.78
C GLN A 659 -43.41 8.45 -67.58
N TRP A 660 -44.10 7.68 -66.75
CA TRP A 660 -43.84 6.25 -66.59
C TRP A 660 -44.52 5.43 -67.68
N MET A 661 -43.84 4.38 -68.09
CA MET A 661 -44.27 3.41 -69.07
C MET A 661 -44.12 1.99 -68.54
N VAL A 662 -44.97 1.08 -69.02
CA VAL A 662 -44.94 -0.34 -68.67
C VAL A 662 -44.85 -1.21 -69.92
N ASP A 663 -44.04 -2.26 -69.84
CA ASP A 663 -44.07 -3.41 -70.74
C ASP A 663 -44.73 -4.59 -69.99
N LYS A 664 -45.82 -5.10 -70.59
CA LYS A 664 -46.67 -6.14 -70.02
C LYS A 664 -46.27 -7.57 -70.41
N LYS A 665 -45.05 -7.75 -70.95
CA LYS A 665 -44.50 -9.04 -71.40
C LYS A 665 -45.31 -9.73 -72.52
N ASP A 666 -46.06 -8.96 -73.29
CA ASP A 666 -46.84 -9.42 -74.44
C ASP A 666 -46.10 -9.27 -75.79
N ASN A 667 -44.78 -9.02 -75.74
CA ASN A 667 -43.94 -8.60 -76.87
C ASN A 667 -44.35 -7.25 -77.49
N ALA A 668 -45.13 -6.42 -76.78
CA ALA A 668 -45.41 -5.04 -77.19
C ALA A 668 -44.31 -4.07 -76.71
N GLU A 669 -44.20 -2.91 -77.34
CA GLU A 669 -43.34 -1.82 -76.88
C GLU A 669 -43.86 -1.22 -75.57
N PHE A 670 -43.01 -0.51 -74.82
CA PHE A 670 -43.39 0.22 -73.61
C PHE A 670 -44.53 1.20 -73.89
N VAL A 671 -45.62 1.08 -73.12
CA VAL A 671 -46.80 1.96 -73.22
C VAL A 671 -46.90 2.89 -72.02
N ASN A 672 -47.33 4.12 -72.24
CA ASN A 672 -47.58 5.09 -71.17
C ASN A 672 -48.58 4.54 -70.16
N ILE A 673 -48.25 4.72 -68.88
CA ILE A 673 -49.18 4.52 -67.79
C ILE A 673 -49.91 5.85 -67.58
N ASP A 674 -51.24 5.83 -67.70
CA ASP A 674 -52.06 7.03 -67.54
C ASP A 674 -51.80 7.69 -66.18
N GLU A 675 -51.68 9.01 -66.19
CA GLU A 675 -51.48 9.88 -65.02
C GLU A 675 -50.18 9.67 -64.22
N ALA A 676 -49.31 8.74 -64.63
CA ALA A 676 -48.04 8.47 -63.96
C ALA A 676 -46.95 9.49 -64.37
N THR A 677 -47.12 10.76 -63.98
CA THR A 677 -46.29 11.89 -64.43
C THR A 677 -45.40 12.50 -63.34
N SER A 678 -45.14 11.74 -62.27
CA SER A 678 -44.30 12.16 -61.14
C SER A 678 -42.95 11.43 -61.15
N GLU A 679 -42.00 11.92 -60.33
CA GLU A 679 -40.69 11.29 -60.09
C GLU A 679 -40.78 9.87 -59.47
N SER A 680 -41.97 9.49 -59.00
CA SER A 680 -42.29 8.14 -58.55
C SER A 680 -43.59 7.64 -59.18
N TYR A 681 -43.67 6.32 -59.39
CA TYR A 681 -44.89 5.62 -59.77
C TYR A 681 -45.20 4.56 -58.73
N THR A 682 -46.40 4.63 -58.16
CA THR A 682 -46.87 3.73 -57.11
C THR A 682 -48.09 2.95 -57.57
N LEU A 683 -48.01 1.64 -57.45
CA LEU A 683 -49.08 0.70 -57.70
C LEU A 683 -49.64 0.22 -56.35
N ASN A 684 -50.80 0.75 -55.95
CA ASN A 684 -51.35 0.55 -54.60
C ASN A 684 -51.80 -0.89 -54.27
N ALA A 685 -52.06 -1.72 -55.28
CA ALA A 685 -52.42 -3.11 -55.08
C ALA A 685 -51.85 -3.95 -56.23
N ALA A 686 -50.69 -4.55 -56.03
CA ALA A 686 -50.05 -5.37 -57.04
C ALA A 686 -50.85 -6.67 -57.29
N SER A 687 -51.37 -6.84 -58.50
CA SER A 687 -51.98 -8.09 -58.97
C SER A 687 -50.89 -9.07 -59.41
N LYS A 688 -51.13 -10.38 -59.29
CA LYS A 688 -50.26 -11.43 -59.84
C LYS A 688 -50.05 -11.29 -61.35
N GLU A 689 -51.01 -10.70 -62.07
CA GLU A 689 -50.89 -10.43 -63.50
C GLU A 689 -49.67 -9.55 -63.82
N PHE A 690 -49.29 -8.65 -62.91
CA PHE A 690 -48.17 -7.74 -63.11
C PHE A 690 -46.81 -8.39 -62.84
N ASN A 691 -46.79 -9.68 -62.48
CA ASN A 691 -45.55 -10.38 -62.18
C ASN A 691 -44.62 -10.43 -63.39
N GLY A 692 -43.54 -9.67 -63.26
CA GLY A 692 -42.48 -9.48 -64.21
C GLY A 692 -42.74 -8.42 -65.28
N TYR A 693 -43.77 -7.60 -65.14
CA TYR A 693 -43.90 -6.39 -65.96
C TYR A 693 -42.67 -5.51 -65.74
N GLN A 694 -42.20 -4.86 -66.81
CA GLN A 694 -41.07 -3.94 -66.74
C GLN A 694 -41.58 -2.49 -66.75
N TYR A 695 -40.93 -1.62 -65.98
CA TYR A 695 -41.29 -0.21 -65.82
C TYR A 695 -40.09 0.68 -66.14
N GLN A 696 -40.32 1.76 -66.87
CA GLN A 696 -39.29 2.78 -67.14
C GLN A 696 -39.92 4.18 -67.13
N CYS A 697 -39.12 5.22 -66.92
CA CYS A 697 -39.57 6.60 -66.89
C CYS A 697 -38.86 7.44 -67.95
N VAL A 698 -39.60 8.25 -68.70
CA VAL A 698 -39.05 9.31 -69.56
C VAL A 698 -39.10 10.61 -68.79
N VAL A 699 -37.96 11.29 -68.68
CA VAL A 699 -37.85 12.63 -68.09
C VAL A 699 -37.57 13.63 -69.19
N SER A 700 -38.37 14.68 -69.31
CA SER A 700 -38.26 15.70 -70.35
C SER A 700 -38.28 17.13 -69.81
N ASN A 701 -37.61 18.04 -70.51
CA ASN A 701 -37.78 19.48 -70.39
C ASN A 701 -37.82 20.13 -71.79
N GLN A 702 -37.82 21.47 -71.85
CA GLN A 702 -37.88 22.20 -73.12
C GLN A 702 -36.69 21.90 -74.07
N SER A 703 -35.59 21.37 -73.56
CA SER A 703 -34.34 21.14 -74.29
C SER A 703 -34.12 19.69 -74.72
N GLY A 704 -34.92 18.75 -74.23
CA GLY A 704 -34.83 17.35 -74.63
C GLY A 704 -35.45 16.39 -73.62
N SER A 705 -35.19 15.09 -73.81
CA SER A 705 -35.67 14.03 -72.94
C SER A 705 -34.64 12.92 -72.78
N VAL A 706 -34.69 12.23 -71.64
CA VAL A 706 -33.86 11.07 -71.30
C VAL A 706 -34.75 9.96 -70.75
N THR A 707 -34.46 8.70 -71.08
CA THR A 707 -35.25 7.53 -70.63
C THR A 707 -34.44 6.71 -69.63
N SER A 708 -35.08 6.24 -68.56
CA SER A 708 -34.46 5.38 -67.54
C SER A 708 -34.23 3.96 -68.06
N ASN A 709 -33.40 3.20 -67.35
CA ASN A 709 -33.33 1.76 -67.54
C ASN A 709 -34.67 1.11 -67.14
N PRO A 710 -35.11 0.03 -67.81
CA PRO A 710 -36.29 -0.72 -67.43
C PRO A 710 -36.06 -1.58 -66.18
N VAL A 711 -37.02 -1.62 -65.27
CA VAL A 711 -36.98 -2.41 -64.03
C VAL A 711 -38.16 -3.35 -63.89
N THR A 712 -37.93 -4.53 -63.32
CA THR A 712 -38.94 -5.60 -63.26
C THR A 712 -39.66 -5.60 -61.91
N LEU A 713 -41.00 -5.71 -61.93
CA LEU A 713 -41.82 -5.99 -60.74
C LEU A 713 -41.90 -7.51 -60.51
N THR A 714 -41.69 -8.01 -59.30
CA THR A 714 -41.97 -9.42 -58.95
C THR A 714 -43.14 -9.46 -57.98
N VAL A 715 -44.20 -10.21 -58.32
CA VAL A 715 -45.38 -10.39 -57.46
C VAL A 715 -45.50 -11.86 -57.06
N THR A 716 -45.47 -12.12 -55.76
CA THR A 716 -45.53 -13.48 -55.19
C THR A 716 -46.87 -13.72 -54.46
N GLU A 717 -47.38 -14.95 -54.50
CA GLU A 717 -48.57 -15.35 -53.72
C GLU A 717 -48.14 -15.98 -52.40
N ASP A 718 -48.82 -15.65 -51.31
CA ASP A 718 -48.73 -16.43 -50.08
C ASP A 718 -49.47 -17.77 -50.27
N THR A 719 -48.73 -18.87 -50.20
CA THR A 719 -49.31 -20.19 -50.00
C THR A 719 -49.97 -20.24 -48.63
N ALA A 720 -51.27 -20.51 -48.58
CA ALA A 720 -52.01 -20.69 -47.33
C ALA A 720 -51.34 -21.77 -46.44
N PRO A 721 -51.02 -21.46 -45.16
CA PRO A 721 -50.53 -22.47 -44.23
C PRO A 721 -51.69 -23.30 -43.66
N THR A 722 -51.61 -24.62 -43.75
CA THR A 722 -52.44 -25.53 -42.94
C THR A 722 -51.97 -25.51 -41.47
N PRO A 723 -52.88 -25.64 -40.49
CA PRO A 723 -52.64 -25.19 -39.11
C PRO A 723 -51.87 -26.19 -38.23
N ASN A 724 -50.94 -25.67 -37.42
CA ASN A 724 -50.48 -26.24 -36.15
C ASN A 724 -49.99 -25.06 -35.25
N PRO A 725 -50.10 -25.09 -33.92
CA PRO A 725 -50.51 -23.93 -33.10
C PRO A 725 -49.33 -23.04 -32.69
N ASN A 726 -49.42 -21.75 -33.06
CA ASN A 726 -49.68 -20.58 -32.19
C ASN A 726 -49.04 -20.54 -30.76
N PRO A 727 -48.75 -19.34 -30.20
CA PRO A 727 -47.84 -18.28 -30.65
C PRO A 727 -46.92 -17.75 -29.50
N THR A 728 -45.82 -17.12 -29.92
CA THR A 728 -45.20 -15.83 -29.49
C THR A 728 -45.59 -15.17 -28.14
N PRO A 729 -44.70 -14.40 -27.48
CA PRO A 729 -44.22 -13.13 -28.05
C PRO A 729 -42.75 -12.77 -27.78
N THR A 730 -42.18 -12.00 -28.71
CA THR A 730 -41.17 -10.98 -28.41
C THR A 730 -41.58 -9.72 -29.16
N PRO A 731 -41.48 -8.53 -28.53
CA PRO A 731 -41.18 -7.31 -29.25
C PRO A 731 -39.95 -6.56 -28.69
N GLU A 732 -39.27 -5.88 -29.63
CA GLU A 732 -38.19 -4.87 -29.62
C GLU A 732 -38.32 -3.69 -28.62
N PRO A 733 -37.36 -2.70 -28.50
CA PRO A 733 -36.15 -2.40 -29.32
C PRO A 733 -34.81 -2.04 -28.58
N ASN A 734 -33.69 -2.18 -29.33
CA ASN A 734 -32.38 -1.46 -29.43
C ASN A 734 -32.03 -0.23 -28.50
N PRO A 735 -30.74 0.21 -28.25
CA PRO A 735 -29.38 -0.28 -28.63
C PRO A 735 -28.30 -0.43 -27.49
N GLU A 736 -27.21 -1.15 -27.82
CA GLU A 736 -25.95 -1.53 -27.10
C GLU A 736 -25.02 -0.39 -26.58
N PRO A 737 -23.88 -0.63 -25.81
CA PRO A 737 -23.16 -1.89 -25.45
C PRO A 737 -22.64 -2.08 -23.97
N ASN A 738 -22.56 -3.36 -23.53
CA ASN A 738 -21.53 -4.12 -22.73
C ASN A 738 -20.89 -3.60 -21.39
N PRO A 739 -20.29 -4.47 -20.51
CA PRO A 739 -20.72 -5.74 -19.84
C PRO A 739 -20.72 -5.66 -18.29
N THR A 740 -21.47 -6.53 -17.60
CA THR A 740 -21.08 -7.15 -16.29
C THR A 740 -21.99 -8.38 -15.96
N PRO A 741 -21.72 -9.23 -14.93
CA PRO A 741 -21.51 -10.68 -15.10
C PRO A 741 -22.56 -11.59 -14.40
N THR A 742 -22.51 -12.88 -14.71
CA THR A 742 -23.34 -13.98 -14.18
C THR A 742 -22.96 -14.49 -12.79
N PRO A 743 -23.94 -15.02 -12.02
CA PRO A 743 -23.72 -16.13 -11.08
C PRO A 743 -24.53 -17.41 -11.36
N ASN A 744 -23.98 -18.49 -10.84
CA ASN A 744 -24.22 -19.94 -10.96
C ASN A 744 -25.42 -20.48 -10.14
N PRO A 745 -26.00 -21.68 -10.42
CA PRO A 745 -27.18 -22.22 -9.74
C PRO A 745 -26.88 -23.23 -8.61
N ALA A 746 -27.89 -23.45 -7.75
CA ALA A 746 -27.93 -24.44 -6.66
C ALA A 746 -28.58 -25.78 -7.09
N PRO A 747 -28.37 -26.89 -6.36
CA PRO A 747 -28.68 -28.26 -6.81
C PRO A 747 -29.92 -28.88 -6.14
N GLU A 748 -30.52 -29.89 -6.77
CA GLU A 748 -31.42 -30.84 -6.10
C GLU A 748 -31.28 -32.26 -6.66
N ALA A 749 -31.67 -33.24 -5.83
CA ALA A 749 -31.12 -34.57 -5.75
C ALA A 749 -32.08 -35.70 -6.20
N THR A 750 -31.52 -36.92 -6.14
CA THR A 750 -32.14 -38.25 -5.91
C THR A 750 -32.42 -39.13 -7.13
N THR A 751 -31.80 -40.32 -7.14
CA THR A 751 -32.48 -41.63 -7.03
C THR A 751 -31.46 -42.78 -6.89
N PRO A 752 -31.75 -43.86 -6.11
CA PRO A 752 -30.82 -44.97 -5.88
C PRO A 752 -31.31 -46.33 -6.46
N THR A 753 -30.52 -47.38 -6.17
CA THR A 753 -30.83 -48.84 -6.08
C THR A 753 -30.46 -49.75 -7.29
N PRO A 754 -30.21 -51.08 -7.10
CA PRO A 754 -28.84 -51.66 -6.95
C PRO A 754 -28.66 -53.06 -7.63
N ALA A 755 -27.59 -53.78 -7.21
CA ALA A 755 -27.33 -55.24 -7.29
C ALA A 755 -26.48 -55.69 -8.51
N THR A 756 -25.52 -56.64 -8.45
CA THR A 756 -25.42 -57.90 -7.68
C THR A 756 -23.99 -58.51 -7.75
N SER A 757 -23.60 -59.22 -6.67
CA SER A 757 -22.83 -60.49 -6.55
C SER A 757 -21.37 -60.70 -7.06
N THR A 758 -20.41 -60.73 -6.11
CA THR A 758 -19.54 -61.86 -5.61
C THR A 758 -18.98 -62.94 -6.59
N PRO A 759 -17.89 -63.68 -6.28
CA PRO A 759 -16.49 -63.34 -5.86
C PRO A 759 -15.41 -64.09 -6.71
N ALA A 760 -14.12 -63.71 -6.62
CA ALA A 760 -12.97 -64.65 -6.62
C ALA A 760 -11.64 -63.93 -6.38
N ALA A 761 -10.79 -64.53 -5.55
CA ALA A 761 -9.51 -64.02 -5.08
C ALA A 761 -8.35 -64.38 -6.02
N SER A 762 -7.36 -63.48 -6.20
CA SER A 762 -5.91 -63.84 -6.20
C SER A 762 -5.02 -62.59 -6.03
N THR A 763 -4.28 -62.56 -4.92
CA THR A 763 -2.86 -62.18 -4.72
C THR A 763 -2.24 -60.87 -5.26
N THR A 764 -1.51 -60.24 -4.32
CA THR A 764 -0.35 -59.33 -4.42
C THR A 764 -0.60 -57.85 -4.78
N THR A 765 -0.58 -56.98 -3.75
CA THR A 765 -0.23 -55.55 -3.89
C THR A 765 0.34 -54.95 -2.60
N ALA A 766 1.40 -54.16 -2.81
CA ALA A 766 2.04 -53.22 -1.89
C ALA A 766 1.10 -52.03 -1.53
N PRO A 767 1.43 -51.20 -0.52
CA PRO A 767 0.46 -50.36 0.17
C PRO A 767 -0.13 -49.24 -0.69
N ALA A 768 -1.41 -48.99 -0.43
CA ALA A 768 -2.27 -48.03 -1.09
C ALA A 768 -1.86 -46.58 -0.85
N SER A 769 -1.94 -45.80 -1.93
CA SER A 769 -2.19 -44.37 -1.95
C SER A 769 -3.54 -44.08 -1.26
N SER A 770 -3.52 -43.31 -0.18
CA SER A 770 -4.72 -42.72 0.41
C SER A 770 -5.21 -41.55 -0.46
N ALA A 771 -6.39 -41.70 -1.02
CA ALA A 771 -7.13 -40.63 -1.67
C ALA A 771 -7.50 -39.55 -0.63
N SER A 772 -7.23 -38.30 -1.01
CA SER A 772 -7.51 -37.08 -0.27
C SER A 772 -9.01 -36.95 0.04
N SER A 773 -9.36 -36.92 1.32
CA SER A 773 -10.62 -36.37 1.81
C SER A 773 -10.58 -34.84 1.69
N ALA A 774 -11.62 -34.23 1.11
CA ALA A 774 -11.80 -32.78 1.15
C ALA A 774 -11.72 -32.29 2.62
N PRO A 775 -10.90 -31.27 2.93
CA PRO A 775 -10.73 -30.80 4.30
C PRO A 775 -12.03 -30.21 4.83
N ALA A 776 -12.34 -30.49 6.10
CA ALA A 776 -13.44 -29.86 6.82
C ALA A 776 -13.20 -28.34 6.92
N GLN A 777 -14.22 -27.52 6.63
CA GLN A 777 -14.15 -26.08 6.83
C GLN A 777 -13.95 -25.76 8.32
N VAL A 778 -12.97 -24.91 8.62
CA VAL A 778 -12.70 -24.40 9.96
C VAL A 778 -13.69 -23.26 10.24
N THR A 779 -14.36 -23.30 11.39
CA THR A 779 -15.23 -22.19 11.84
C THR A 779 -14.39 -21.19 12.63
N TYR A 780 -14.45 -19.92 12.24
CA TYR A 780 -13.77 -18.81 12.92
C TYR A 780 -14.78 -17.91 13.65
N ASP A 781 -14.32 -17.23 14.70
CA ASP A 781 -15.12 -16.34 15.54
C ASP A 781 -14.74 -14.88 15.33
N ILE A 782 -15.69 -13.96 15.53
CA ILE A 782 -15.39 -12.54 15.68
C ILE A 782 -15.05 -12.27 17.15
N LEU A 783 -13.81 -11.84 17.39
CA LEU A 783 -13.27 -11.58 18.73
C LEU A 783 -13.56 -10.16 19.22
N ASP A 784 -13.66 -9.18 18.31
CA ASP A 784 -13.93 -7.78 18.63
C ASP A 784 -14.58 -7.06 17.44
N GLY A 785 -15.32 -5.99 17.71
CA GLY A 785 -15.96 -5.14 16.71
C GLY A 785 -17.31 -5.66 16.16
N ALA A 786 -17.86 -6.74 16.71
CA ALA A 786 -19.19 -7.23 16.35
C ALA A 786 -20.28 -6.24 16.78
N GLY A 787 -21.15 -5.84 15.85
CA GLY A 787 -22.24 -4.89 16.12
C GLY A 787 -21.78 -3.44 16.31
N SER A 788 -20.53 -3.12 16.01
CA SER A 788 -20.00 -1.76 16.12
C SER A 788 -20.74 -0.76 15.23
N SER A 789 -20.71 0.52 15.62
CA SER A 789 -21.35 1.60 14.87
C SER A 789 -20.33 2.67 14.47
N TRP A 790 -20.46 3.20 13.26
CA TRP A 790 -19.70 4.35 12.76
C TRP A 790 -20.64 5.47 12.33
N THR A 791 -20.32 6.72 12.67
CA THR A 791 -21.17 7.88 12.33
C THR A 791 -20.82 8.43 10.95
N GLN A 792 -21.83 8.58 10.10
CA GLN A 792 -21.68 8.96 8.70
C GLN A 792 -20.93 10.30 8.53
N ASN A 793 -20.05 10.36 7.52
CA ASN A 793 -19.27 11.55 7.17
C ASN A 793 -18.30 12.06 8.26
N THR A 794 -17.82 11.17 9.15
CA THR A 794 -16.74 11.49 10.10
C THR A 794 -15.39 10.99 9.58
N ASP A 795 -14.29 11.41 10.22
CA ASP A 795 -12.94 10.90 9.90
C ASP A 795 -12.52 9.72 10.81
N GLY A 796 -13.46 9.16 11.57
CA GLY A 796 -13.23 7.99 12.40
C GLY A 796 -13.02 6.72 11.58
N SER A 797 -12.30 5.73 12.12
CA SER A 797 -12.15 4.40 11.54
C SER A 797 -13.03 3.37 12.26
N LEU A 798 -13.24 2.22 11.62
CA LEU A 798 -13.97 1.08 12.18
C LEU A 798 -13.07 -0.15 12.12
N ALA A 799 -12.86 -0.81 13.27
CA ALA A 799 -12.02 -2.00 13.37
C ALA A 799 -12.83 -3.23 13.81
N ILE A 800 -12.58 -4.38 13.16
CA ILE A 800 -13.20 -5.67 13.48
C ILE A 800 -12.12 -6.76 13.49
N ARG A 801 -12.12 -7.62 14.51
CA ARG A 801 -11.10 -8.65 14.74
C ARG A 801 -11.70 -10.05 14.66
N GLY A 802 -11.11 -10.93 13.83
CA GLY A 802 -11.46 -12.36 13.76
C GLY A 802 -10.39 -13.28 14.35
N SER A 803 -10.78 -14.47 14.80
CA SER A 803 -9.91 -15.46 15.46
C SER A 803 -8.96 -16.19 14.52
N GLY A 804 -9.15 -16.09 13.20
CA GLY A 804 -8.27 -16.71 12.22
C GLY A 804 -6.92 -16.01 12.08
N GLU A 805 -5.90 -16.81 11.75
CA GLU A 805 -4.54 -16.35 11.50
C GLU A 805 -4.47 -15.49 10.23
N ILE A 806 -3.73 -14.39 10.29
CA ILE A 806 -3.53 -13.48 9.15
C ILE A 806 -2.85 -14.17 7.96
N SER A 807 -2.03 -15.20 8.20
CA SER A 807 -1.36 -15.99 7.15
C SER A 807 -2.35 -16.71 6.23
N LYS A 808 -3.54 -17.01 6.75
CA LYS A 808 -4.63 -17.66 6.02
C LYS A 808 -5.61 -16.65 5.44
N PHE A 809 -5.52 -15.37 5.80
CA PHE A 809 -6.48 -14.35 5.40
C PHE A 809 -6.44 -14.13 3.89
N ARG A 810 -7.61 -14.05 3.26
CA ARG A 810 -7.77 -13.83 1.82
C ARG A 810 -8.36 -12.46 1.53
N GLU A 811 -9.53 -12.18 2.10
CA GLU A 811 -10.33 -11.02 1.72
C GLU A 811 -11.36 -10.65 2.79
N VAL A 812 -11.87 -9.43 2.70
CA VAL A 812 -13.02 -8.95 3.46
C VAL A 812 -14.19 -8.75 2.52
N LYS A 813 -15.41 -9.07 2.96
CA LYS A 813 -16.64 -8.70 2.27
C LYS A 813 -17.51 -7.80 3.13
N VAL A 814 -18.10 -6.79 2.51
CA VAL A 814 -19.17 -5.97 3.08
C VAL A 814 -20.39 -6.10 2.17
N ASP A 815 -21.54 -6.50 2.73
CA ASP A 815 -22.77 -6.78 1.96
C ASP A 815 -22.58 -7.79 0.82
N GLY A 816 -21.72 -8.79 1.08
CA GLY A 816 -21.36 -9.82 0.11
C GLY A 816 -20.40 -9.34 -1.00
N VAL A 817 -20.02 -8.06 -1.03
CA VAL A 817 -19.09 -7.48 -2.01
C VAL A 817 -17.68 -7.47 -1.43
N THR A 818 -16.71 -7.96 -2.21
CA THR A 818 -15.30 -7.94 -1.82
C THR A 818 -14.78 -6.51 -1.76
N VAL A 819 -14.15 -6.16 -0.63
CA VAL A 819 -13.57 -4.85 -0.42
C VAL A 819 -12.15 -4.82 -1.00
N ASP A 820 -11.81 -3.79 -1.77
CA ASP A 820 -10.45 -3.60 -2.27
C ASP A 820 -9.46 -3.44 -1.09
N PRO A 821 -8.32 -4.15 -1.07
CA PRO A 821 -7.30 -4.01 -0.04
C PRO A 821 -6.80 -2.56 0.20
N VAL A 822 -6.94 -1.65 -0.77
CA VAL A 822 -6.61 -0.23 -0.57
C VAL A 822 -7.52 0.45 0.46
N ASN A 823 -8.70 -0.11 0.74
CA ASN A 823 -9.74 0.49 1.57
C ASN A 823 -9.72 0.05 3.04
N TYR A 824 -8.81 -0.86 3.41
CA TYR A 824 -8.61 -1.28 4.78
C TYR A 824 -7.14 -1.58 5.07
N THR A 825 -6.80 -1.72 6.35
CA THR A 825 -5.51 -2.26 6.78
C THR A 825 -5.73 -3.58 7.52
N VAL A 826 -4.74 -4.46 7.45
CA VAL A 826 -4.72 -5.74 8.18
C VAL A 826 -3.50 -5.75 9.10
N THR A 827 -3.70 -6.05 10.38
CA THR A 827 -2.61 -6.09 11.38
C THR A 827 -2.56 -7.43 12.11
N GLU A 828 -1.37 -7.80 12.62
CA GLU A 828 -1.11 -9.10 13.27
C GLU A 828 -1.59 -9.18 14.73
N GLY A 829 -1.63 -10.40 15.30
CA GLY A 829 -2.11 -10.73 16.67
C GLY A 829 -3.50 -11.39 16.70
N SER A 830 -4.16 -11.43 15.55
CA SER A 830 -5.45 -12.00 15.10
C SER A 830 -5.76 -11.24 13.81
N THR A 831 -6.62 -11.70 12.90
CA THR A 831 -6.92 -10.90 11.69
C THR A 831 -7.77 -9.68 12.08
N ILE A 832 -7.14 -8.52 12.26
CA ILE A 832 -7.80 -7.25 12.54
C ILE A 832 -7.91 -6.45 11.25
N ILE A 833 -9.14 -6.11 10.87
CA ILE A 833 -9.45 -5.24 9.73
C ILE A 833 -9.82 -3.88 10.24
N THR A 834 -9.09 -2.84 9.81
CA THR A 834 -9.48 -1.44 10.06
C THR A 834 -9.84 -0.77 8.74
N PHE A 835 -11.10 -0.37 8.57
CA PHE A 835 -11.55 0.34 7.38
C PHE A 835 -11.07 1.79 7.38
N LYS A 836 -10.65 2.27 6.19
CA LYS A 836 -10.31 3.68 5.99
C LYS A 836 -11.58 4.53 5.98
N PRO A 837 -11.54 5.76 6.53
CA PRO A 837 -12.71 6.65 6.56
C PRO A 837 -13.33 6.89 5.18
N GLU A 838 -12.52 7.01 4.12
CA GLU A 838 -12.99 7.21 2.75
C GLU A 838 -13.86 6.05 2.22
N TYR A 839 -13.55 4.82 2.62
CA TYR A 839 -14.39 3.67 2.29
C TYR A 839 -15.71 3.69 3.08
N LEU A 840 -15.66 4.01 4.37
CA LEU A 840 -16.86 4.10 5.22
C LEU A 840 -17.81 5.22 4.77
N LYS A 841 -17.27 6.34 4.25
CA LYS A 841 -18.05 7.44 3.65
C LYS A 841 -18.81 7.02 2.38
N SER A 842 -18.38 5.95 1.70
CA SER A 842 -19.05 5.43 0.51
C SER A 842 -20.28 4.56 0.82
N LEU A 843 -20.43 4.10 2.07
CA LEU A 843 -21.54 3.24 2.50
C LEU A 843 -22.78 4.09 2.83
N SER A 844 -23.96 3.57 2.46
CA SER A 844 -25.24 4.16 2.85
C SER A 844 -25.47 4.06 4.35
N ALA A 845 -26.32 4.92 4.94
CA ALA A 845 -26.73 4.72 6.32
C ALA A 845 -27.56 3.43 6.46
N GLY A 846 -27.30 2.63 7.50
CA GLY A 846 -27.96 1.34 7.71
C GLY A 846 -27.08 0.29 8.35
N ASN A 847 -27.60 -0.94 8.44
CA ASN A 847 -26.87 -2.10 8.93
C ASN A 847 -26.21 -2.84 7.77
N HIS A 848 -24.92 -3.08 7.88
CA HIS A 848 -24.09 -3.73 6.86
C HIS A 848 -23.58 -5.06 7.39
N SER A 849 -23.61 -6.08 6.53
CA SER A 849 -22.97 -7.37 6.83
C SER A 849 -21.48 -7.30 6.57
N PHE A 850 -20.70 -7.98 7.39
CA PHE A 850 -19.25 -8.05 7.31
C PHE A 850 -18.80 -9.51 7.42
N GLU A 851 -17.94 -9.93 6.49
CA GLU A 851 -17.37 -11.28 6.47
C GLU A 851 -15.85 -11.22 6.29
N LEU A 852 -15.15 -11.97 7.14
CA LEU A 852 -13.73 -12.28 7.04
C LEU A 852 -13.56 -13.65 6.38
N VAL A 853 -12.74 -13.71 5.34
CA VAL A 853 -12.50 -14.94 4.57
C VAL A 853 -11.05 -15.37 4.72
N TRP A 854 -10.83 -16.61 5.15
CA TRP A 854 -9.54 -17.30 5.20
C TRP A 854 -9.47 -18.44 4.19
N THR A 855 -8.31 -19.08 4.08
CA THR A 855 -8.06 -20.17 3.13
C THR A 855 -8.88 -21.42 3.39
N ASP A 856 -9.32 -21.62 4.63
CA ASP A 856 -9.97 -22.82 5.15
C ASP A 856 -11.28 -22.53 5.92
N GLY A 857 -11.72 -21.27 6.03
CA GLY A 857 -12.91 -20.89 6.81
C GLY A 857 -13.30 -19.41 6.69
N THR A 858 -14.44 -19.03 7.28
CA THR A 858 -14.90 -17.63 7.36
C THR A 858 -15.46 -17.28 8.75
N ALA A 859 -15.59 -15.99 9.06
CA ALA A 859 -16.29 -15.45 10.24
C ALA A 859 -17.10 -14.24 9.81
N ALA A 860 -18.34 -14.11 10.30
CA ALA A 860 -19.23 -13.03 9.90
C ALA A 860 -19.86 -12.31 11.09
N THR A 861 -20.15 -11.02 10.92
CA THR A 861 -20.91 -10.17 11.85
C THR A 861 -21.60 -9.04 11.08
N ASN A 862 -22.21 -8.09 11.78
CA ASN A 862 -22.75 -6.86 11.20
C ASN A 862 -22.14 -5.63 11.88
N PHE A 863 -22.16 -4.48 11.20
CA PHE A 863 -21.88 -3.17 11.78
C PHE A 863 -22.88 -2.14 11.24
N THR A 864 -23.05 -1.03 11.96
CA THR A 864 -24.02 0.02 11.61
C THR A 864 -23.32 1.29 11.13
N VAL A 865 -23.77 1.85 10.01
CA VAL A 865 -23.48 3.23 9.59
C VAL A 865 -24.63 4.11 10.07
N ALA A 866 -24.40 4.85 11.16
CA ALA A 866 -25.40 5.72 11.78
C ALA A 866 -25.48 7.07 11.06
N GLU A 867 -26.69 7.56 10.76
CA GLU A 867 -26.90 8.89 10.20
C GLU A 867 -26.34 9.98 11.12
N ASN A 868 -25.68 10.96 10.51
CA ASN A 868 -25.18 12.12 11.23
C ASN A 868 -26.30 13.17 11.39
N ALA A 869 -26.79 13.34 12.62
CA ALA A 869 -27.94 14.20 12.93
C ALA A 869 -27.73 15.71 12.61
N ASP A 870 -26.49 16.15 12.39
CA ASP A 870 -26.15 17.56 12.10
C ASP A 870 -26.32 17.97 10.63
N GLN A 871 -26.65 17.06 9.70
CA GLN A 871 -26.87 17.40 8.29
C GLN A 871 -28.31 17.85 7.95
N SER A 872 -29.19 18.06 8.94
CA SER A 872 -30.54 18.56 8.71
C SER A 872 -30.62 20.08 8.42
N ALA A 873 -29.49 20.80 8.48
CA ALA A 873 -29.42 22.22 8.12
C ALA A 873 -29.20 22.43 6.60
N LYS A 874 -30.32 22.43 5.86
CA LYS A 874 -30.60 23.08 4.55
C LYS A 874 -29.39 23.57 3.72
N SER A 875 -29.23 22.99 2.54
CA SER A 875 -28.49 23.62 1.42
C SER A 875 -29.03 25.03 1.11
N PRO A 876 -28.16 26.05 0.95
CA PRO A 876 -28.55 27.28 0.26
C PRO A 876 -28.30 27.14 -1.24
N LYS A 877 -29.30 27.61 -1.99
CA LYS A 877 -29.29 27.80 -3.43
C LYS A 877 -28.18 28.77 -3.87
N THR A 878 -27.65 28.51 -5.06
CA THR A 878 -26.86 29.42 -5.89
C THR A 878 -27.53 30.78 -6.09
N GLY A 879 -26.75 31.86 -6.01
CA GLY A 879 -27.05 33.15 -6.63
C GLY A 879 -27.20 34.34 -5.68
N GLU A 880 -26.39 35.37 -5.93
CA GLU A 880 -26.56 36.79 -5.55
C GLU A 880 -26.29 37.20 -4.08
N ASP A 881 -25.03 37.54 -3.78
CA ASP A 881 -24.60 38.90 -3.39
C ASP A 881 -23.11 38.90 -2.96
N PHE A 882 -22.21 39.19 -3.91
CA PHE A 882 -20.79 39.40 -3.63
C PHE A 882 -20.58 40.86 -3.18
N SER A 883 -20.45 41.08 -1.87
CA SER A 883 -20.05 42.38 -1.33
C SER A 883 -18.57 42.66 -1.62
N MET A 884 -18.34 43.64 -2.51
CA MET A 884 -17.05 44.19 -2.94
C MET A 884 -16.22 44.86 -1.81
N ALA A 885 -16.74 44.90 -0.57
CA ALA A 885 -16.06 45.47 0.59
C ALA A 885 -15.07 44.50 1.26
N LEU A 886 -15.23 43.18 1.10
CA LEU A 886 -14.34 42.20 1.73
C LEU A 886 -13.03 41.98 0.95
N CYS A 887 -13.07 42.12 -0.38
CA CYS A 887 -11.89 41.99 -1.24
C CYS A 887 -10.91 43.18 -1.13
N THR A 888 -11.40 44.38 -0.79
CA THR A 888 -10.56 45.58 -0.63
C THR A 888 -9.79 45.58 0.70
N ALA A 889 -10.30 44.92 1.75
CA ALA A 889 -9.61 44.78 3.02
C ALA A 889 -8.45 43.75 2.98
N LEU A 890 -8.60 42.68 2.19
CA LEU A 890 -7.57 41.63 2.07
C LEU A 890 -6.40 42.05 1.16
N LEU A 891 -6.63 42.92 0.17
CA LEU A 891 -5.57 43.43 -0.72
C LEU A 891 -4.67 44.51 -0.09
N MET A 892 -5.11 45.16 0.99
CA MET A 892 -4.29 46.15 1.71
C MET A 892 -3.41 45.55 2.82
N MET A 893 -3.61 44.28 3.22
CA MET A 893 -2.76 43.62 4.21
C MET A 893 -1.60 42.79 3.62
N SER A 894 -1.54 42.57 2.31
CA SER A 894 -0.44 41.85 1.65
C SER A 894 0.72 42.75 1.18
N CYS A 895 0.53 44.07 1.12
CA CYS A 895 1.56 45.01 0.64
C CYS A 895 2.51 45.56 1.73
N ALA A 896 2.29 45.28 3.02
CA ALA A 896 3.16 45.74 4.11
C ALA A 896 4.22 44.69 4.56
N GLY A 897 4.07 43.42 4.15
CA GLY A 897 4.96 42.33 4.59
C GLY A 897 6.27 42.19 3.79
N LEU A 898 6.33 42.67 2.55
CA LEU A 898 7.45 42.42 1.63
C LEU A 898 8.52 43.53 1.60
N ALA A 899 8.28 44.70 2.21
CA ALA A 899 9.28 45.77 2.32
C ALA A 899 10.23 45.63 3.53
N GLY A 900 9.90 44.77 4.50
CA GLY A 900 10.67 44.61 5.75
C GLY A 900 11.87 43.66 5.68
N MET A 901 11.93 42.76 4.70
CA MET A 901 12.96 41.71 4.64
C MET A 901 14.20 42.06 3.80
N PHE A 902 14.18 43.15 3.01
CA PHE A 902 15.35 43.54 2.18
C PHE A 902 16.31 44.56 2.82
N VAL A 903 16.00 45.12 3.99
CA VAL A 903 16.84 46.16 4.63
C VAL A 903 17.76 45.61 5.75
N ARG A 904 17.58 44.38 6.23
CA ARG A 904 18.39 43.83 7.34
C ARG A 904 19.59 42.95 6.96
N ARG A 905 19.83 42.67 5.67
CA ARG A 905 20.96 41.82 5.23
C ARG A 905 22.19 42.57 4.70
N LYS A 906 22.27 43.90 4.83
CA LYS A 906 23.42 44.70 4.32
C LYS A 906 24.12 45.60 5.34
N LYS A 907 23.96 45.38 6.65
CA LYS A 907 24.59 46.23 7.68
C LYS A 907 25.06 45.48 8.95
N SER A 908 25.94 44.49 8.80
CA SER A 908 26.81 44.03 9.91
C SER A 908 28.14 43.39 9.46
N SER A 909 28.74 43.86 8.37
CA SER A 909 30.21 43.92 8.31
C SER A 909 30.60 45.33 8.76
N LEU A 910 31.03 45.45 10.02
CA LEU A 910 31.64 46.62 10.73
C LEU A 910 31.01 46.83 12.11
N ARG A 911 31.38 45.99 13.08
CA ARG A 911 32.13 46.38 14.29
C ARG A 911 32.39 45.15 15.16
#